data_AF-A0AAV7XLP5-F1
#
_entry.id   AF-A0AAV7XLP5-F1
#
_cell.length_a   1.000
_cell.length_b   1.000
_cell.length_c   1.000
_cell.angle_alpha   90.00
_cell.angle_beta   90.00
_cell.angle_gamma   90.00
#
_symmetry.space_group_name_H-M   'P 1'
#
loop_
_entity.id
_entity.type
_entity.pdbx_description
1 polymer ?
#
loop_
_entity_poly.entity_id
_entity_poly.type
_entity_poly.pdbx_seq_one_letter_code
_entity_poly.pdbx_strand_id
1 'polypeptide(L)'
;MAAGTAGTAEVARGSAPESRDLSSALTEKPQSATFADRAVDTLRWAGIGGGGGGGGGGGGGGGSGQGLPRAPAGHAAPGDAEPYAVTTASVFQLDVEICVETDSLTLDWSTDESYVLEGADAAEGGRLVAKIRAATFFGARHALETLSQLVAHTGPQPDGSSDGHLVLVAQFAVADAPAFPHRGLLLDTSRNYYTPAFIRATINAMAQNKLNVLHWHITDSQSFPYESSSLPQMAAFGAFSARQTYPAQTVRELSRFALSRGVLLLPELDAPAHVAAGWEWGRAAGLGDLVVCAAQQPWARYCVEPPCGQLNPANANVYHVLAALFQDMLRDFYDAANSPAPFFHMGGDEVHTGCWNSSREVVDYMARVLGRPRRRKEDFIALWGHFQARATAALDLAHRGLARPECPLPLSCDSPSTEAAPTSVDVDADGQANSVLRRRQATDENVPQGAAAVLVDVPGNIGDEDGLRDARSMARQDSGSDIPVILWTSELTAANVVEKYLDKDRYVIQLWLRAGDPLARDLVSKGYRVIVSTKDAWYLDHGFGNWKGNSTSGYGYHPWQTAYDNEPLAGLGPDAARQVLGGEAAMWGEQADQSGASTKMWPRAAAVAERLWSGSRAGGWTAARVRFVRHRDRMARLGTPSEAVQPEWCTQHEGQCY
;
A
#
# COMPACT_ATOMS: atom_id res chain seq x y z
N MET A 1 -8.31 -24.45 -67.92
CA MET A 1 -8.74 -25.30 -66.79
C MET A 1 -7.52 -25.81 -66.06
N ALA A 2 -7.64 -25.94 -64.75
CA ALA A 2 -6.55 -26.06 -63.79
C ALA A 2 -5.70 -27.35 -63.88
N ALA A 3 -4.53 -27.23 -63.24
CA ALA A 3 -3.76 -28.24 -62.51
C ALA A 3 -2.71 -29.11 -63.24
N GLY A 4 -1.50 -29.14 -62.64
CA GLY A 4 -0.82 -30.41 -62.33
C GLY A 4 0.59 -30.64 -62.89
N THR A 5 1.61 -30.30 -62.08
CA THR A 5 2.84 -31.07 -61.74
C THR A 5 3.68 -31.80 -62.80
N ALA A 6 5.03 -31.60 -62.79
CA ALA A 6 6.07 -32.65 -62.65
C ALA A 6 7.53 -32.16 -62.87
N GLY A 7 8.47 -32.73 -62.10
CA GLY A 7 9.90 -32.97 -62.44
C GLY A 7 10.88 -31.81 -62.13
N THR A 8 12.12 -32.01 -61.65
CA THR A 8 13.07 -33.15 -61.73
C THR A 8 14.24 -33.00 -60.74
N ALA A 9 14.88 -34.11 -60.35
CA ALA A 9 16.22 -34.23 -59.72
C ALA A 9 17.34 -33.77 -60.70
N GLU A 10 18.63 -33.54 -60.41
CA GLU A 10 19.67 -34.11 -59.52
C GLU A 10 20.95 -33.20 -59.71
N VAL A 11 21.90 -32.93 -58.79
CA VAL A 11 23.21 -33.62 -58.58
C VAL A 11 24.16 -32.76 -57.67
N ALA A 12 24.86 -33.44 -56.73
CA ALA A 12 26.19 -33.24 -56.06
C ALA A 12 26.82 -31.83 -55.82
N ARG A 13 27.03 -31.40 -54.55
CA ARG A 13 28.14 -31.61 -53.56
C ARG A 13 29.42 -30.76 -53.74
N GLY A 14 29.70 -29.93 -52.73
CA GLY A 14 30.99 -29.27 -52.45
C GLY A 14 31.02 -28.43 -51.16
N SER A 15 31.34 -29.07 -50.02
CA SER A 15 32.11 -28.64 -48.84
C SER A 15 31.82 -27.32 -48.06
N ALA A 16 31.41 -27.47 -46.78
CA ALA A 16 31.58 -26.49 -45.69
C ALA A 16 31.99 -27.22 -44.39
N PRO A 17 32.83 -26.64 -43.50
CA PRO A 17 33.41 -27.36 -42.37
C PRO A 17 32.57 -27.33 -41.08
N GLU A 18 32.54 -28.50 -40.44
CA GLU A 18 32.26 -28.91 -39.06
C GLU A 18 31.67 -27.93 -38.03
N SER A 19 30.42 -28.22 -37.63
CA SER A 19 29.84 -27.83 -36.34
C SER A 19 30.32 -28.79 -35.23
N ARG A 20 31.04 -28.28 -34.22
CA ARG A 20 31.30 -29.03 -32.99
C ARG A 20 30.08 -28.98 -32.08
N ASP A 21 29.58 -30.17 -31.81
CA ASP A 21 28.59 -30.54 -30.82
C ASP A 21 29.08 -30.19 -29.39
N LEU A 22 28.28 -29.39 -28.66
CA LEU A 22 28.50 -29.04 -27.25
C LEU A 22 27.35 -29.58 -26.38
N SER A 23 26.88 -30.80 -26.65
CA SER A 23 25.87 -31.50 -25.83
C SER A 23 26.44 -32.28 -24.64
N SER A 24 27.68 -32.04 -24.20
CA SER A 24 28.31 -32.84 -23.12
C SER A 24 28.96 -32.06 -21.96
N ALA A 25 28.40 -30.89 -21.59
CA ALA A 25 28.87 -30.13 -20.41
C ALA A 25 27.77 -29.78 -19.39
N LEU A 26 26.73 -30.63 -19.26
CA LEU A 26 25.66 -30.47 -18.25
C LEU A 26 25.61 -31.67 -17.30
N THR A 27 26.67 -31.91 -16.53
CA THR A 27 26.62 -32.77 -15.34
C THR A 27 27.63 -32.33 -14.29
N GLU A 28 27.53 -31.08 -13.81
CA GLU A 28 28.13 -30.68 -12.52
C GLU A 28 27.24 -29.62 -11.85
N LYS A 29 26.86 -29.88 -10.58
CA LYS A 29 26.06 -28.96 -9.75
C LYS A 29 26.85 -27.67 -9.49
N PRO A 30 26.30 -26.46 -9.72
CA PRO A 30 26.92 -25.25 -9.20
C PRO A 30 26.56 -25.08 -7.74
N GLN A 31 27.59 -24.98 -6.90
CA GLN A 31 27.48 -24.42 -5.56
C GLN A 31 27.07 -22.94 -5.65
N SER A 32 26.29 -22.51 -4.65
CA SER A 32 25.72 -21.18 -4.47
C SER A 32 26.71 -20.02 -4.70
N ALA A 33 26.42 -19.19 -5.70
CA ALA A 33 26.86 -17.80 -5.77
C ALA A 33 25.67 -16.98 -6.31
N THR A 34 25.18 -16.05 -5.49
CA THR A 34 24.05 -15.17 -5.80
C THR A 34 24.46 -14.05 -6.74
N PHE A 35 23.51 -13.53 -7.53
CA PHE A 35 23.69 -12.43 -8.49
C PHE A 35 24.34 -11.17 -7.88
N ALA A 36 24.25 -11.00 -6.55
CA ALA A 36 24.92 -9.97 -5.77
C ALA A 36 26.46 -9.94 -5.91
N ASP A 37 27.11 -11.08 -6.15
CA ASP A 37 28.59 -11.15 -6.16
C ASP A 37 29.23 -10.64 -7.46
N ARG A 38 28.44 -10.39 -8.52
CA ARG A 38 28.96 -9.85 -9.80
C ARG A 38 28.86 -8.32 -9.90
N ALA A 39 28.24 -7.65 -8.94
CA ALA A 39 28.01 -6.20 -8.97
C ALA A 39 29.09 -5.37 -8.23
N VAL A 40 30.14 -5.98 -7.66
CA VAL A 40 31.07 -5.29 -6.76
C VAL A 40 32.31 -4.70 -7.45
N ASP A 41 32.63 -5.06 -8.69
CA ASP A 41 33.84 -4.57 -9.37
C ASP A 41 33.54 -3.66 -10.56
N THR A 42 33.05 -2.44 -10.29
CA THR A 42 33.48 -1.18 -10.95
C THR A 42 32.64 0.00 -10.44
N LEU A 43 33.11 0.69 -9.40
CA LEU A 43 32.86 2.12 -9.16
C LEU A 43 33.79 2.60 -8.02
N ARG A 44 35.01 3.03 -8.38
CA ARG A 44 35.85 3.80 -7.46
C ARG A 44 35.36 5.24 -7.47
N TRP A 45 34.62 5.62 -6.44
CA TRP A 45 34.39 7.03 -6.11
C TRP A 45 35.50 7.49 -5.15
N ALA A 46 36.27 8.50 -5.57
CA ALA A 46 37.29 9.11 -4.74
C ALA A 46 36.61 10.02 -3.71
N GLY A 47 36.38 9.48 -2.50
CA GLY A 47 36.01 10.28 -1.34
C GLY A 47 37.21 11.05 -0.82
N ILE A 48 37.13 12.39 -0.80
CA ILE A 48 38.02 13.22 0.01
C ILE A 48 37.58 13.05 1.47
N GLY A 49 38.30 12.19 2.20
CA GLY A 49 38.08 11.94 3.61
C GLY A 49 38.51 13.13 4.47
N GLY A 50 37.58 13.64 5.28
CA GLY A 50 37.89 14.51 6.41
C GLY A 50 38.52 13.68 7.53
N GLY A 51 39.84 13.75 7.67
CA GLY A 51 40.58 13.21 8.80
C GLY A 51 40.61 14.21 9.95
N GLY A 52 39.86 13.92 11.02
CA GLY A 52 40.09 14.53 12.33
C GLY A 52 41.31 13.87 13.00
N GLY A 53 42.28 14.69 13.41
CA GLY A 53 43.43 14.28 14.22
C GLY A 53 43.74 15.40 15.21
N GLY A 54 43.50 15.14 16.49
CA GLY A 54 43.73 16.08 17.59
C GLY A 54 45.21 16.26 17.93
N GLY A 55 45.50 17.35 18.65
CA GLY A 55 46.81 17.61 19.24
C GLY A 55 46.86 19.00 19.87
N GLY A 56 46.75 19.06 21.19
CA GLY A 56 46.87 20.28 21.98
C GLY A 56 48.32 20.78 22.13
N GLY A 57 48.42 22.00 22.67
CA GLY A 57 49.67 22.71 22.97
C GLY A 57 49.73 24.00 22.15
N GLY A 58 49.52 25.21 22.70
CA GLY A 58 50.09 25.74 23.93
C GLY A 58 51.40 26.45 23.58
N GLY A 59 51.34 27.76 23.33
CA GLY A 59 52.55 28.57 23.06
C GLY A 59 52.22 29.91 22.40
N GLY A 60 52.00 30.93 23.23
CA GLY A 60 51.84 32.32 22.80
C GLY A 60 53.15 33.11 22.77
N GLY A 61 53.08 34.26 22.07
CA GLY A 61 54.07 35.35 22.07
C GLY A 61 55.01 35.28 20.86
N GLY A 62 55.18 36.30 20.02
CA GLY A 62 54.75 37.69 20.00
C GLY A 62 55.67 38.40 18.99
N GLY A 63 55.16 39.31 18.17
CA GLY A 63 56.01 39.98 17.18
C GLY A 63 55.25 40.81 16.16
N SER A 64 55.05 42.07 16.53
CA SER A 64 54.48 43.21 15.79
C SER A 64 54.93 43.36 14.33
N GLY A 65 54.01 43.78 13.44
CA GLY A 65 54.40 44.40 12.17
C GLY A 65 53.28 44.64 11.15
N GLN A 66 52.58 45.76 11.29
CA GLN A 66 51.98 46.57 10.21
C GLN A 66 50.67 46.10 9.52
N GLY A 67 49.64 46.93 9.69
CA GLY A 67 48.62 47.31 8.70
C GLY A 67 47.96 46.21 7.86
N LEU A 68 46.77 45.78 8.27
CA LEU A 68 45.83 44.98 7.46
C LEU A 68 45.48 45.70 6.14
N PRO A 69 45.82 45.13 4.96
CA PRO A 69 45.13 45.46 3.72
C PRO A 69 43.82 44.65 3.67
N ARG A 70 42.77 45.31 3.18
CA ARG A 70 41.47 44.74 2.82
C ARG A 70 41.58 43.30 2.29
N ALA A 71 40.76 42.40 2.85
CA ALA A 71 40.52 41.09 2.27
C ALA A 71 40.06 41.23 0.82
N PRO A 72 40.54 40.39 -0.12
CA PRO A 72 40.13 40.48 -1.51
C PRO A 72 38.65 40.14 -1.62
N ALA A 73 37.89 41.03 -2.26
CA ALA A 73 36.62 40.68 -2.86
C ALA A 73 36.88 39.59 -3.91
N GLY A 74 36.17 38.47 -3.80
CA GLY A 74 36.36 37.33 -4.69
C GLY A 74 35.64 36.09 -4.20
N HIS A 75 34.33 36.19 -3.94
CA HIS A 75 33.50 35.02 -4.14
C HIS A 75 33.41 34.84 -5.66
N ALA A 76 34.04 33.78 -6.17
CA ALA A 76 33.87 33.38 -7.54
C ALA A 76 32.37 33.22 -7.80
N ALA A 77 31.86 33.94 -8.80
CA ALA A 77 30.54 33.70 -9.36
C ALA A 77 30.44 32.22 -9.80
N PRO A 78 29.23 31.63 -9.82
CA PRO A 78 29.03 30.33 -10.43
C PRO A 78 29.25 30.48 -11.94
N GLY A 79 30.50 30.26 -12.36
CA GLY A 79 30.94 30.23 -13.74
C GLY A 79 31.63 28.89 -13.98
N ASP A 80 31.18 28.22 -15.03
CA ASP A 80 31.91 27.22 -15.78
C ASP A 80 31.96 25.81 -15.16
N ALA A 81 30.80 25.22 -14.92
CA ALA A 81 30.65 23.82 -15.32
C ALA A 81 30.65 23.82 -16.86
N GLU A 82 31.65 23.18 -17.48
CA GLU A 82 31.68 22.91 -18.92
C GLU A 82 30.28 22.44 -19.36
N PRO A 83 29.65 23.07 -20.36
CA PRO A 83 28.35 22.64 -20.83
C PRO A 83 28.48 21.18 -21.27
N TYR A 84 27.60 20.30 -20.75
CA TYR A 84 27.47 18.94 -21.25
C TYR A 84 27.43 19.02 -22.78
N ALA A 85 28.39 18.37 -23.45
CA ALA A 85 28.47 18.40 -24.90
C ALA A 85 27.16 17.82 -25.47
N VAL A 86 26.26 18.68 -25.93
CA VAL A 86 25.05 18.26 -26.62
C VAL A 86 25.47 17.81 -28.00
N THR A 87 25.72 16.51 -28.16
CA THR A 87 25.83 15.92 -29.49
C THR A 87 24.46 16.00 -30.15
N THR A 88 24.32 16.86 -31.15
CA THR A 88 23.14 16.97 -32.00
C THR A 88 23.09 15.80 -32.98
N ALA A 89 23.01 14.57 -32.47
CA ALA A 89 22.59 13.44 -33.28
C ALA A 89 21.06 13.41 -33.24
N SER A 90 20.40 13.67 -34.37
CA SER A 90 18.94 13.59 -34.45
C SER A 90 18.50 12.14 -34.31
N VAL A 91 18.07 11.77 -33.10
CA VAL A 91 17.39 10.49 -32.85
C VAL A 91 15.91 10.70 -33.16
N PHE A 92 15.38 10.02 -34.18
CA PHE A 92 13.96 10.08 -34.54
C PHE A 92 13.14 8.90 -33.98
N GLN A 93 13.83 7.86 -33.50
CA GLN A 93 13.20 6.65 -32.98
C GLN A 93 13.96 6.11 -31.75
N LEU A 94 13.20 5.83 -30.68
CA LEU A 94 13.65 5.11 -29.49
C LEU A 94 13.05 3.70 -29.52
N ASP A 95 13.90 2.70 -29.71
CA ASP A 95 13.52 1.30 -29.53
C ASP A 95 13.77 0.88 -28.07
N VAL A 96 12.79 0.23 -27.44
CA VAL A 96 12.93 -0.29 -26.08
C VAL A 96 12.91 -1.81 -26.13
N GLU A 97 14.05 -2.42 -25.85
CA GLU A 97 14.21 -3.88 -25.79
C GLU A 97 14.07 -4.33 -24.33
N ILE A 98 13.05 -5.13 -24.02
CA ILE A 98 12.78 -5.61 -22.67
C ILE A 98 12.99 -7.12 -22.61
N CYS A 99 13.83 -7.56 -21.67
CA CYS A 99 14.05 -8.96 -21.34
C CYS A 99 13.66 -9.21 -19.88
N VAL A 100 12.73 -10.14 -19.68
CA VAL A 100 12.26 -10.57 -18.36
C VAL A 100 12.56 -12.07 -18.20
N GLU A 101 13.09 -12.48 -17.05
CA GLU A 101 13.52 -13.86 -16.80
C GLU A 101 12.34 -14.82 -16.52
N THR A 102 11.28 -14.33 -15.87
CA THR A 102 10.05 -15.09 -15.58
C THR A 102 8.78 -14.36 -16.04
N ASP A 103 7.78 -15.14 -16.44
CA ASP A 103 6.42 -14.68 -16.74
C ASP A 103 5.51 -14.59 -15.50
N SER A 104 6.04 -14.88 -14.30
CA SER A 104 5.31 -14.77 -13.05
C SER A 104 4.82 -13.33 -12.82
N LEU A 105 3.53 -13.21 -12.51
CA LEU A 105 2.87 -11.96 -12.14
C LEU A 105 2.58 -11.89 -10.64
N THR A 106 3.16 -12.79 -9.84
CA THR A 106 2.96 -12.82 -8.40
C THR A 106 3.71 -11.66 -7.75
N LEU A 107 2.96 -10.76 -7.12
CA LEU A 107 3.50 -9.61 -6.39
C LEU A 107 3.34 -9.82 -4.88
N ASP A 108 4.44 -10.16 -4.22
CA ASP A 108 4.56 -10.38 -2.78
C ASP A 108 5.91 -9.85 -2.26
N TRP A 109 6.24 -10.12 -0.99
CA TRP A 109 7.50 -9.64 -0.38
C TRP A 109 8.77 -10.32 -0.88
N SER A 110 8.65 -11.41 -1.65
CA SER A 110 9.76 -12.14 -2.28
C SER A 110 9.98 -11.75 -3.75
N THR A 111 9.06 -10.99 -4.34
CA THR A 111 9.16 -10.54 -5.73
C THR A 111 10.43 -9.71 -5.96
N ASP A 112 11.24 -10.14 -6.92
CA ASP A 112 12.41 -9.40 -7.35
C ASP A 112 11.99 -8.22 -8.26
N GLU A 113 12.13 -7.01 -7.72
CA GLU A 113 11.80 -5.74 -8.38
C GLU A 113 13.06 -5.02 -8.93
N SER A 114 14.21 -5.69 -8.97
CA SER A 114 15.45 -5.13 -9.52
C SER A 114 15.44 -5.06 -11.05
N TYR A 115 16.23 -4.14 -11.60
CA TYR A 115 16.42 -4.03 -13.04
C TYR A 115 17.78 -3.43 -13.41
N VAL A 116 18.17 -3.66 -14.66
CA VAL A 116 19.24 -2.97 -15.37
C VAL A 116 18.64 -2.26 -16.58
N LEU A 117 18.95 -0.97 -16.72
CA LEU A 117 18.55 -0.10 -17.83
C LEU A 117 19.80 0.52 -18.46
N GLU A 118 20.04 0.22 -19.73
CA GLU A 118 21.21 0.71 -20.47
C GLU A 118 20.77 1.39 -21.76
N GLY A 119 21.31 2.58 -22.03
CA GLY A 119 21.19 3.26 -23.31
C GLY A 119 22.42 2.94 -24.15
N ALA A 120 22.21 2.41 -25.35
CA ALA A 120 23.30 2.24 -26.32
C ALA A 120 23.52 3.54 -27.10
N ASP A 121 24.76 3.78 -27.55
CA ASP A 121 25.08 4.83 -28.52
C ASP A 121 24.15 4.74 -29.75
N ALA A 122 23.81 5.89 -30.33
CA ALA A 122 22.99 5.96 -31.53
C ALA A 122 23.51 4.97 -32.58
N ALA A 123 22.69 3.98 -32.92
CA ALA A 123 23.00 3.12 -34.05
C ALA A 123 23.04 3.99 -35.32
N GLU A 124 23.90 3.62 -36.27
CA GLU A 124 23.91 4.24 -37.60
C GLU A 124 22.46 4.38 -38.12
N GLY A 125 22.04 5.60 -38.45
CA GLY A 125 20.70 5.87 -38.98
C GLY A 125 19.69 6.57 -38.06
N GLY A 126 20.11 7.16 -36.92
CA GLY A 126 19.23 8.04 -36.11
C GLY A 126 18.27 7.30 -35.17
N ARG A 127 18.69 6.12 -34.70
CA ARG A 127 17.92 5.25 -33.80
C ARG A 127 18.68 5.01 -32.51
N LEU A 128 18.01 5.17 -31.37
CA LEU A 128 18.55 4.84 -30.05
C LEU A 128 17.88 3.56 -29.54
N VAL A 129 18.65 2.69 -28.87
CA VAL A 129 18.12 1.47 -28.26
C VAL A 129 18.32 1.55 -26.75
N ALA A 130 17.22 1.54 -26.00
CA ALA A 130 17.22 1.36 -24.55
C ALA A 130 16.96 -0.12 -24.22
N LYS A 131 17.87 -0.73 -23.48
CA LYS A 131 17.80 -2.14 -23.08
C LYS A 131 17.43 -2.25 -21.62
N ILE A 132 16.40 -3.03 -21.33
CA ILE A 132 15.91 -3.33 -19.99
C ILE A 132 16.07 -4.83 -19.74
N ARG A 133 16.72 -5.17 -18.63
CA ARG A 133 16.78 -6.53 -18.10
C ARG A 133 16.24 -6.54 -16.68
N ALA A 134 15.36 -7.47 -16.37
CA ALA A 134 14.82 -7.63 -15.02
C ALA A 134 14.45 -9.10 -14.77
N ALA A 135 14.47 -9.52 -13.51
CA ALA A 135 14.00 -10.85 -13.14
C ALA A 135 12.50 -11.01 -13.44
N THR A 136 11.70 -10.00 -13.09
CA THR A 136 10.23 -10.02 -13.21
C THR A 136 9.69 -8.85 -14.04
N PHE A 137 8.41 -8.95 -14.44
CA PHE A 137 7.67 -7.85 -15.07
C PHE A 137 7.75 -6.56 -14.24
N PHE A 138 7.75 -6.68 -12.91
CA PHE A 138 7.74 -5.54 -11.99
C PHE A 138 9.03 -4.73 -12.05
N GLY A 139 10.19 -5.40 -12.08
CA GLY A 139 11.48 -4.75 -12.30
C GLY A 139 11.55 -4.04 -13.65
N ALA A 140 11.10 -4.70 -14.73
CA ALA A 140 11.08 -4.10 -16.06
C ALA A 140 10.17 -2.86 -16.13
N ARG A 141 9.02 -2.90 -15.45
CA ARG A 141 8.11 -1.78 -15.35
C ARG A 141 8.71 -0.61 -14.54
N HIS A 142 9.49 -0.87 -13.50
CA HIS A 142 10.23 0.17 -12.78
C HIS A 142 11.31 0.81 -13.65
N ALA A 143 11.98 0.01 -14.49
CA ALA A 143 12.93 0.51 -15.48
C ALA A 143 12.27 1.44 -16.50
N LEU A 144 11.05 1.11 -16.96
CA LEU A 144 10.27 1.97 -17.85
C LEU A 144 9.91 3.31 -17.19
N GLU A 145 9.52 3.30 -15.91
CA GLU A 145 9.29 4.54 -15.17
C GLU A 145 10.57 5.39 -15.10
N THR A 146 11.72 4.77 -14.79
CA THR A 146 13.02 5.46 -14.77
C THR A 146 13.41 6.01 -16.15
N LEU A 147 13.25 5.22 -17.22
CA LEU A 147 13.52 5.66 -18.60
C LEU A 147 12.67 6.89 -18.96
N SER A 148 11.40 6.91 -18.54
CA SER A 148 10.51 8.06 -18.79
C SER A 148 10.94 9.36 -18.11
N GLN A 149 11.81 9.28 -17.10
CA GLN A 149 12.38 10.42 -16.37
C GLN A 149 13.72 10.89 -16.95
N LEU A 150 14.34 10.10 -17.84
CA LEU A 150 15.54 10.49 -18.60
C LEU A 150 15.20 11.31 -19.86
N VAL A 151 13.90 11.44 -20.17
CA VAL A 151 13.38 12.25 -21.28
C VAL A 151 12.93 13.61 -20.76
N ALA A 152 13.37 14.68 -21.42
CA ALA A 152 13.00 16.06 -21.11
C ALA A 152 12.58 16.83 -22.37
N HIS A 153 11.92 17.96 -22.17
CA HIS A 153 11.59 18.91 -23.23
C HIS A 153 12.41 20.18 -23.04
N THR A 154 13.10 20.67 -24.08
CA THR A 154 13.97 21.85 -23.96
C THR A 154 13.20 23.16 -23.78
N GLY A 155 11.88 23.13 -24.00
CA GLY A 155 11.05 24.33 -24.02
C GLY A 155 11.18 25.13 -25.31
N PRO A 156 10.28 26.11 -25.53
CA PRO A 156 10.32 26.97 -26.70
C PRO A 156 11.62 27.78 -26.75
N GLN A 157 12.15 27.99 -27.95
CA GLN A 157 13.30 28.87 -28.13
C GLN A 157 12.92 30.34 -27.83
N PRO A 158 13.81 31.14 -27.21
CA PRO A 158 13.50 32.52 -26.83
C PRO A 158 13.12 33.44 -28.02
N ASP A 159 13.59 33.10 -29.21
CA ASP A 159 13.31 33.84 -30.45
C ASP A 159 12.01 33.40 -31.15
N GLY A 160 11.29 32.43 -30.58
CA GLY A 160 10.05 31.89 -31.14
C GLY A 160 10.24 31.01 -32.39
N SER A 161 11.49 30.62 -32.70
CA SER A 161 11.80 29.83 -33.91
C SER A 161 11.34 28.37 -33.83
N SER A 162 11.16 27.83 -32.62
CA SER A 162 10.64 26.47 -32.40
C SER A 162 9.99 26.32 -31.03
N ASP A 163 9.07 25.37 -30.91
CA ASP A 163 8.44 24.98 -29.64
C ASP A 163 9.37 24.17 -28.72
N GLY A 164 10.58 23.83 -29.19
CA GLY A 164 11.56 23.02 -28.49
C GLY A 164 11.74 21.63 -29.07
N HIS A 165 12.55 20.81 -28.39
CA HIS A 165 12.83 19.44 -28.75
C HIS A 165 12.59 18.50 -27.56
N LEU A 166 12.17 17.27 -27.86
CA LEU A 166 12.27 16.17 -26.92
C LEU A 166 13.72 15.69 -26.93
N VAL A 167 14.34 15.65 -25.75
CA VAL A 167 15.72 15.22 -25.56
C VAL A 167 15.77 14.06 -24.58
N LEU A 168 16.71 13.17 -24.76
CA LEU A 168 16.99 12.03 -23.90
C LEU A 168 18.47 12.07 -23.51
N VAL A 169 18.78 11.66 -22.28
CA VAL A 169 20.18 11.46 -21.86
C VAL A 169 20.87 10.52 -22.85
N ALA A 170 21.97 10.99 -23.46
CA ALA A 170 22.58 10.31 -24.61
C ALA A 170 23.19 8.93 -24.26
N GLN A 171 23.78 8.81 -23.07
CA GLN A 171 24.35 7.57 -22.55
C GLN A 171 23.94 7.42 -21.09
N PHE A 172 23.35 6.27 -20.75
CA PHE A 172 22.96 5.96 -19.39
C PHE A 172 23.15 4.48 -19.10
N ALA A 173 23.54 4.17 -17.87
CA ALA A 173 23.57 2.82 -17.33
C ALA A 173 23.07 2.90 -15.89
N VAL A 174 21.98 2.20 -15.60
CA VAL A 174 21.30 2.20 -14.31
C VAL A 174 21.10 0.75 -13.89
N ALA A 175 21.67 0.36 -12.75
CA ALA A 175 21.31 -0.86 -12.04
C ALA A 175 20.63 -0.43 -10.75
N ASP A 176 19.40 -0.86 -10.51
CA ASP A 176 18.60 -0.37 -9.40
C ASP A 176 17.67 -1.43 -8.82
N ALA A 177 17.37 -1.29 -7.54
CA ALA A 177 16.51 -2.18 -6.77
C ALA A 177 15.99 -1.47 -5.52
N PRO A 178 14.79 -1.81 -5.03
CA PRO A 178 14.26 -1.26 -3.80
C PRO A 178 15.03 -1.78 -2.58
N ALA A 179 15.19 -0.92 -1.57
CA ALA A 179 15.74 -1.29 -0.27
C ALA A 179 14.75 -2.10 0.58
N PHE A 180 13.45 -1.88 0.38
CA PHE A 180 12.39 -2.54 1.11
C PHE A 180 11.31 -3.11 0.16
N PRO A 181 10.85 -4.36 0.37
CA PRO A 181 9.84 -4.98 -0.47
C PRO A 181 8.41 -4.43 -0.24
N HIS A 182 8.10 -3.82 0.90
CA HIS A 182 6.80 -3.20 1.17
C HIS A 182 6.92 -1.67 1.13
N ARG A 183 6.33 -1.05 0.10
CA ARG A 183 6.36 0.42 -0.11
C ARG A 183 4.94 0.92 -0.30
N GLY A 184 4.31 1.18 0.84
CA GLY A 184 2.88 1.33 0.98
C GLY A 184 2.36 2.76 0.94
N LEU A 185 1.09 2.89 0.55
CA LEU A 185 0.24 4.04 0.80
C LEU A 185 -1.11 3.52 1.31
N LEU A 186 -1.52 3.92 2.51
CA LEU A 186 -2.86 3.66 3.02
C LEU A 186 -3.83 4.71 2.49
N LEU A 187 -4.96 4.27 1.96
CA LEU A 187 -6.09 5.12 1.61
C LEU A 187 -7.35 4.65 2.35
N ASP A 188 -7.85 5.49 3.25
CA ASP A 188 -9.12 5.30 3.93
C ASP A 188 -10.27 5.81 3.08
N THR A 189 -11.15 4.91 2.66
CA THR A 189 -12.34 5.22 1.86
C THR A 189 -13.65 4.98 2.61
N SER A 190 -13.60 4.73 3.91
CA SER A 190 -14.79 4.54 4.74
C SER A 190 -15.20 5.82 5.43
N ARG A 191 -14.25 6.58 5.98
CA ARG A 191 -14.55 7.87 6.63
C ARG A 191 -15.18 8.85 5.65
N ASN A 192 -14.67 8.86 4.42
CA ASN A 192 -15.24 9.56 3.27
C ASN A 192 -15.05 8.73 2.00
N TYR A 193 -15.99 8.85 1.05
CA TYR A 193 -15.96 8.08 -0.19
C TYR A 193 -15.02 8.68 -1.25
N TYR A 194 -14.36 7.79 -1.99
CA TYR A 194 -13.51 8.14 -3.14
C TYR A 194 -13.99 7.45 -4.41
N THR A 195 -14.05 8.17 -5.53
CA THR A 195 -14.45 7.51 -6.78
C THR A 195 -13.39 6.51 -7.28
N PRO A 196 -13.79 5.46 -8.02
CA PRO A 196 -12.83 4.56 -8.68
C PRO A 196 -11.84 5.28 -9.60
N ALA A 197 -12.25 6.41 -10.19
CA ALA A 197 -11.36 7.27 -10.99
C ALA A 197 -10.24 7.89 -10.14
N PHE A 198 -10.56 8.36 -8.93
CA PHE A 198 -9.56 8.86 -7.99
C PHE A 198 -8.58 7.77 -7.55
N ILE A 199 -9.09 6.56 -7.26
CA ILE A 199 -8.24 5.42 -6.88
C ILE A 199 -7.28 5.06 -8.02
N ARG A 200 -7.75 5.04 -9.28
CA ARG A 200 -6.88 4.87 -10.46
C ARG A 200 -5.81 5.95 -10.58
N ALA A 201 -6.17 7.21 -10.34
CA ALA A 201 -5.22 8.32 -10.34
C ALA A 201 -4.16 8.17 -9.23
N THR A 202 -4.58 7.69 -8.05
CA THR A 202 -3.67 7.40 -6.92
C THR A 202 -2.70 6.28 -7.28
N ILE A 203 -3.17 5.18 -7.88
CA ILE A 203 -2.31 4.09 -8.37
C ILE A 203 -1.33 4.57 -9.43
N ASN A 204 -1.74 5.46 -10.35
CA ASN A 204 -0.83 6.09 -11.32
C ASN A 204 0.25 6.93 -10.61
N ALA A 205 -0.10 7.67 -9.56
CA ALA A 205 0.86 8.46 -8.80
C ALA A 205 1.84 7.57 -8.02
N MET A 206 1.35 6.48 -7.41
CA MET A 206 2.19 5.47 -6.78
C MET A 206 3.17 4.85 -7.77
N ALA A 207 2.71 4.55 -8.99
CA ALA A 207 3.52 4.03 -10.08
C ALA A 207 4.68 4.94 -10.46
N GLN A 208 4.42 6.25 -10.58
CA GLN A 208 5.44 7.27 -10.85
C GLN A 208 6.54 7.32 -9.78
N ASN A 209 6.24 6.82 -8.58
CA ASN A 209 7.10 6.84 -7.41
C ASN A 209 7.63 5.46 -7.00
N LYS A 210 7.31 4.40 -7.76
CA LYS A 210 7.67 3.01 -7.44
C LYS A 210 7.17 2.51 -6.08
N LEU A 211 6.11 3.11 -5.54
CA LEU A 211 5.31 2.50 -4.45
C LEU A 211 4.59 1.28 -5.02
N ASN A 212 4.47 0.21 -4.24
CA ASN A 212 4.02 -1.10 -4.72
C ASN A 212 2.89 -1.72 -3.89
N VAL A 213 2.41 -1.08 -2.83
CA VAL A 213 1.23 -1.55 -2.07
C VAL A 213 0.28 -0.38 -1.86
N LEU A 214 -0.95 -0.51 -2.35
CA LEU A 214 -2.05 0.37 -1.98
C LEU A 214 -2.84 -0.39 -0.92
N HIS A 215 -2.58 -0.06 0.34
CA HIS A 215 -3.37 -0.53 1.46
C HIS A 215 -4.70 0.21 1.44
N TRP A 216 -5.76 -0.53 1.12
CA TRP A 216 -7.09 0.01 0.99
C TRP A 216 -7.90 -0.29 2.26
N HIS A 217 -7.92 0.70 3.16
CA HIS A 217 -8.81 0.73 4.32
C HIS A 217 -10.23 1.04 3.84
N ILE A 218 -10.94 -0.02 3.45
CA ILE A 218 -12.18 0.08 2.68
C ILE A 218 -13.44 0.15 3.56
N THR A 219 -13.35 -0.21 4.84
CA THR A 219 -14.47 -0.23 5.80
C THR A 219 -14.05 0.29 7.17
N ASP A 220 -14.95 1.00 7.83
CA ASP A 220 -14.83 1.51 9.20
C ASP A 220 -16.25 1.67 9.79
N SER A 221 -16.33 2.18 11.02
CA SER A 221 -17.54 2.54 11.73
C SER A 221 -18.44 3.53 10.97
N GLN A 222 -17.87 4.46 10.20
CA GLN A 222 -18.61 5.49 9.49
C GLN A 222 -19.33 4.96 8.24
N SER A 223 -18.73 4.01 7.50
CA SER A 223 -19.39 3.40 6.34
C SER A 223 -18.84 2.03 5.93
N PHE A 224 -19.70 1.26 5.26
CA PHE A 224 -19.34 0.02 4.58
C PHE A 224 -19.62 0.17 3.07
N PRO A 225 -18.67 0.69 2.26
CA PRO A 225 -18.89 0.94 0.84
C PRO A 225 -18.65 -0.29 -0.05
N TYR A 226 -17.94 -1.32 0.42
CA TYR A 226 -17.67 -2.53 -0.38
C TYR A 226 -18.94 -3.36 -0.60
N GLU A 227 -19.27 -3.66 -1.87
CA GLU A 227 -20.39 -4.54 -2.20
C GLU A 227 -19.95 -6.00 -2.25
N SER A 228 -20.05 -6.66 -1.09
CA SER A 228 -19.91 -8.11 -0.99
C SER A 228 -21.01 -8.80 -1.81
N SER A 229 -20.60 -9.77 -2.64
CA SER A 229 -21.53 -10.52 -3.48
C SER A 229 -22.40 -11.50 -2.67
N SER A 230 -21.85 -12.04 -1.57
CA SER A 230 -22.59 -12.92 -0.65
C SER A 230 -23.41 -12.15 0.37
N LEU A 231 -23.00 -10.94 0.75
CA LEU A 231 -23.64 -10.11 1.78
C LEU A 231 -23.92 -8.68 1.27
N PRO A 232 -24.78 -8.52 0.24
CA PRO A 232 -25.11 -7.19 -0.31
C PRO A 232 -25.74 -6.24 0.73
N GLN A 233 -26.30 -6.78 1.82
CA GLN A 233 -26.85 -6.01 2.93
C GLN A 233 -25.79 -5.13 3.61
N MET A 234 -24.52 -5.52 3.59
CA MET A 234 -23.44 -4.75 4.21
C MET A 234 -23.36 -3.34 3.59
N ALA A 235 -23.25 -3.27 2.25
CA ALA A 235 -23.26 -1.99 1.54
C ALA A 235 -24.62 -1.30 1.57
N ALA A 236 -25.72 -2.05 1.46
CA ALA A 236 -27.06 -1.49 1.46
C ALA A 236 -27.39 -0.71 2.75
N PHE A 237 -26.86 -1.15 3.90
CA PHE A 237 -27.03 -0.48 5.20
C PHE A 237 -25.88 0.45 5.55
N GLY A 238 -24.67 0.16 5.07
CA GLY A 238 -23.45 0.82 5.53
C GLY A 238 -22.90 1.90 4.59
N ALA A 239 -23.23 1.90 3.30
CA ALA A 239 -22.70 2.92 2.39
C ALA A 239 -23.37 4.28 2.60
N PHE A 240 -22.64 5.38 2.36
CA PHE A 240 -23.20 6.73 2.47
C PHE A 240 -24.38 6.98 1.51
N SER A 241 -24.37 6.31 0.35
CA SER A 241 -25.50 6.26 -0.58
C SER A 241 -25.33 5.10 -1.55
N ALA A 242 -26.39 4.74 -2.27
CA ALA A 242 -26.36 3.71 -3.32
C ALA A 242 -25.41 4.00 -4.50
N ARG A 243 -24.81 5.21 -4.58
CA ARG A 243 -23.80 5.59 -5.60
C ARG A 243 -22.38 5.66 -5.02
N GLN A 244 -22.23 5.52 -3.71
CA GLN A 244 -20.97 5.63 -2.99
C GLN A 244 -20.57 4.25 -2.48
N THR A 245 -20.48 3.32 -3.42
CA THR A 245 -20.18 1.92 -3.20
C THR A 245 -19.09 1.45 -4.16
N TYR A 246 -18.46 0.33 -3.82
CA TYR A 246 -17.47 -0.36 -4.64
C TYR A 246 -18.00 -1.73 -5.04
N PRO A 247 -18.65 -1.85 -6.22
CA PRO A 247 -19.06 -3.13 -6.75
C PRO A 247 -17.89 -4.10 -6.89
N ALA A 248 -18.12 -5.38 -6.62
CA ALA A 248 -17.11 -6.44 -6.76
C ALA A 248 -16.36 -6.41 -8.10
N GLN A 249 -17.07 -6.11 -9.20
CA GLN A 249 -16.45 -5.94 -10.52
C GLN A 249 -15.47 -4.76 -10.56
N THR A 250 -15.83 -3.62 -9.96
CA THR A 250 -14.95 -2.44 -9.90
C THR A 250 -13.69 -2.74 -9.10
N VAL A 251 -13.80 -3.47 -7.99
CA VAL A 251 -12.64 -3.91 -7.18
C VAL A 251 -11.71 -4.80 -8.02
N ARG A 252 -12.25 -5.78 -8.75
CA ARG A 252 -11.44 -6.64 -9.66
C ARG A 252 -10.75 -5.85 -10.76
N GLU A 253 -11.44 -4.88 -11.36
CA GLU A 253 -10.88 -4.00 -12.39
C GLU A 253 -9.76 -3.11 -11.83
N LEU A 254 -9.94 -2.56 -10.63
CA LEU A 254 -8.91 -1.77 -9.94
C LEU A 254 -7.71 -2.64 -9.56
N SER A 255 -7.93 -3.86 -9.09
CA SER A 255 -6.85 -4.80 -8.73
C SER A 255 -5.99 -5.15 -9.95
N ARG A 256 -6.61 -5.46 -11.09
CA ARG A 256 -5.88 -5.67 -12.36
C ARG A 256 -5.15 -4.42 -12.85
N PHE A 257 -5.80 -3.26 -12.73
CA PHE A 257 -5.20 -1.98 -13.08
C PHE A 257 -3.97 -1.67 -12.21
N ALA A 258 -4.05 -1.96 -10.90
CA ALA A 258 -2.96 -1.84 -9.96
C ALA A 258 -1.81 -2.80 -10.30
N LEU A 259 -2.11 -4.06 -10.57
CA LEU A 259 -1.09 -5.07 -10.92
C LEU A 259 -0.33 -4.72 -12.21
N SER A 260 -1.03 -4.21 -13.24
CA SER A 260 -0.38 -3.71 -14.48
C SER A 260 0.58 -2.54 -14.24
N ARG A 261 0.47 -1.93 -13.06
CA ARG A 261 1.33 -0.88 -12.52
C ARG A 261 2.02 -1.40 -11.27
N GLY A 262 2.45 -2.67 -11.22
CA GLY A 262 3.21 -3.23 -10.10
C GLY A 262 2.85 -2.70 -8.71
N VAL A 263 1.54 -2.57 -8.45
CA VAL A 263 0.96 -2.12 -7.19
C VAL A 263 -0.01 -3.21 -6.80
N LEU A 264 0.21 -3.79 -5.63
CA LEU A 264 -0.70 -4.71 -5.00
C LEU A 264 -1.82 -3.91 -4.34
N LEU A 265 -3.07 -4.32 -4.54
CA LEU A 265 -4.21 -3.77 -3.81
C LEU A 265 -4.45 -4.64 -2.57
N LEU A 266 -4.04 -4.14 -1.41
CA LEU A 266 -4.17 -4.84 -0.11
C LEU A 266 -5.49 -4.41 0.55
N PRO A 267 -6.50 -5.28 0.68
CA PRO A 267 -7.70 -4.97 1.45
C PRO A 267 -7.41 -4.96 2.95
N GLU A 268 -8.05 -4.04 3.64
CA GLU A 268 -8.25 -4.10 5.08
C GLU A 268 -9.73 -4.20 5.42
N LEU A 269 -10.09 -5.23 6.21
CA LEU A 269 -11.33 -5.28 6.96
C LEU A 269 -10.97 -5.14 8.43
N ASP A 270 -11.06 -3.91 8.95
CA ASP A 270 -10.68 -3.63 10.33
C ASP A 270 -11.66 -4.24 11.33
N ALA A 271 -11.12 -5.02 12.26
CA ALA A 271 -11.88 -5.71 13.29
C ALA A 271 -11.01 -5.99 14.54
N PRO A 272 -11.60 -6.03 15.74
CA PRO A 272 -13.04 -5.93 16.04
C PRO A 272 -13.52 -4.51 16.34
N ALA A 273 -12.65 -3.51 16.41
CA ALA A 273 -13.06 -2.11 16.49
C ALA A 273 -13.44 -1.59 15.10
N HIS A 274 -13.72 -0.28 14.99
CA HIS A 274 -13.94 0.34 13.68
C HIS A 274 -15.06 -0.32 12.87
N VAL A 275 -16.14 -0.73 13.56
CA VAL A 275 -17.32 -1.32 12.92
C VAL A 275 -18.60 -0.74 13.49
N ALA A 276 -19.52 -0.33 12.63
CA ALA A 276 -20.88 0.04 13.03
C ALA A 276 -21.80 -0.01 11.81
N ALA A 277 -21.64 0.95 10.89
CA ALA A 277 -22.42 1.05 9.68
C ALA A 277 -22.30 -0.24 8.84
N GLY A 278 -23.44 -0.76 8.40
CA GLY A 278 -23.51 -1.97 7.57
C GLY A 278 -23.64 -3.26 8.35
N TRP A 279 -23.53 -3.24 9.68
CA TRP A 279 -23.69 -4.44 10.53
C TRP A 279 -25.07 -4.53 11.20
N GLU A 280 -25.88 -3.47 11.12
CA GLU A 280 -27.17 -3.37 11.83
C GLU A 280 -28.25 -4.30 11.27
N TRP A 281 -28.10 -4.76 10.02
CA TRP A 281 -29.06 -5.68 9.38
C TRP A 281 -29.10 -7.06 10.07
N GLY A 282 -28.03 -7.46 10.77
CA GLY A 282 -27.92 -8.78 11.39
C GLY A 282 -29.06 -9.08 12.36
N ARG A 283 -29.51 -8.07 13.13
CA ARG A 283 -30.63 -8.22 14.06
C ARG A 283 -31.94 -8.51 13.33
N ALA A 284 -32.22 -7.79 12.25
CA ALA A 284 -33.41 -7.98 11.42
C ALA A 284 -33.39 -9.34 10.71
N ALA A 285 -32.21 -9.87 10.41
CA ALA A 285 -32.01 -11.21 9.85
C ALA A 285 -32.00 -12.35 10.90
N GLY A 286 -32.22 -12.05 12.18
CA GLY A 286 -32.25 -13.06 13.25
C GLY A 286 -30.87 -13.57 13.69
N LEU A 287 -29.79 -12.87 13.32
CA LEU A 287 -28.40 -13.23 13.66
C LEU A 287 -27.96 -12.69 15.04
N GLY A 288 -28.86 -12.03 15.76
CA GLY A 288 -28.56 -11.33 17.02
C GLY A 288 -27.79 -10.03 16.80
N ASP A 289 -27.23 -9.49 17.88
CA ASP A 289 -26.45 -8.25 17.82
C ASP A 289 -25.02 -8.57 17.37
N LEU A 290 -24.69 -8.29 16.10
CA LEU A 290 -23.35 -8.52 15.53
C LEU A 290 -22.33 -7.48 16.00
N VAL A 291 -22.79 -6.26 16.30
CA VAL A 291 -22.01 -5.15 16.83
C VAL A 291 -22.61 -4.70 18.15
N VAL A 292 -21.75 -4.34 19.10
CA VAL A 292 -22.12 -3.71 20.37
C VAL A 292 -21.62 -2.26 20.40
N CYS A 293 -22.25 -1.44 21.25
CA CYS A 293 -21.98 0.00 21.40
C CYS A 293 -22.06 0.86 20.12
N ALA A 294 -22.73 0.37 19.07
CA ALA A 294 -22.96 1.10 17.83
C ALA A 294 -23.58 2.49 18.10
N ALA A 295 -22.91 3.55 17.65
CA ALA A 295 -23.29 4.95 17.84
C ALA A 295 -23.59 5.36 19.31
N GLN A 296 -23.05 4.64 20.29
CA GLN A 296 -23.29 4.87 21.72
C GLN A 296 -22.83 6.26 22.17
N GLN A 297 -23.62 6.93 23.02
CA GLN A 297 -23.29 8.23 23.61
C GLN A 297 -23.16 8.18 25.15
N PRO A 298 -22.36 9.05 25.77
CA PRO A 298 -21.36 9.93 25.14
C PRO A 298 -20.21 9.10 24.56
N TRP A 299 -19.89 9.31 23.28
CA TRP A 299 -19.00 8.42 22.50
C TRP A 299 -17.62 8.24 23.14
N ALA A 300 -17.07 9.29 23.77
CA ALA A 300 -15.75 9.28 24.40
C ALA A 300 -15.58 8.26 25.55
N ARG A 301 -16.66 7.59 25.99
CA ARG A 301 -16.61 6.49 26.97
C ARG A 301 -16.47 5.11 26.35
N TYR A 302 -16.67 5.00 25.04
CA TYR A 302 -16.81 3.72 24.35
C TYR A 302 -15.91 3.60 23.12
N CYS A 303 -15.36 4.70 22.63
CA CYS A 303 -14.49 4.73 21.46
C CYS A 303 -13.62 5.99 21.44
N VAL A 304 -12.60 5.97 20.58
CA VAL A 304 -11.67 7.08 20.31
C VAL A 304 -12.27 8.18 19.43
N GLU A 305 -13.25 7.83 18.59
CA GLU A 305 -13.95 8.73 17.67
C GLU A 305 -15.37 8.22 17.34
N PRO A 306 -16.33 9.11 17.07
CA PRO A 306 -17.68 8.70 16.69
C PRO A 306 -17.80 8.34 15.20
N PRO A 307 -18.76 7.45 14.83
CA PRO A 307 -19.63 6.69 15.73
C PRO A 307 -18.87 5.54 16.40
N CYS A 308 -19.16 5.26 17.67
CA CYS A 308 -18.61 4.06 18.30
C CYS A 308 -19.19 2.79 17.66
N GLY A 309 -18.49 1.67 17.83
CA GLY A 309 -19.00 0.33 17.60
C GLY A 309 -17.86 -0.69 17.55
N GLN A 310 -18.13 -1.90 18.04
CA GLN A 310 -17.19 -3.02 17.98
C GLN A 310 -17.95 -4.32 17.74
N LEU A 311 -17.35 -5.26 16.99
CA LEU A 311 -17.91 -6.59 16.81
C LEU A 311 -18.14 -7.25 18.16
N ASN A 312 -19.22 -8.04 18.24
CA ASN A 312 -19.63 -8.79 19.41
C ASN A 312 -18.96 -10.16 19.43
N PRO A 313 -17.87 -10.39 20.20
CA PRO A 313 -17.14 -11.65 20.12
C PRO A 313 -17.91 -12.84 20.71
N ALA A 314 -18.97 -12.56 21.47
CA ALA A 314 -19.85 -13.57 22.06
C ALA A 314 -20.87 -14.13 21.06
N ASN A 315 -21.14 -13.41 19.97
CA ASN A 315 -22.08 -13.83 18.95
C ASN A 315 -21.35 -14.65 17.87
N ALA A 316 -21.67 -15.95 17.80
CA ALA A 316 -21.10 -16.88 16.83
C ALA A 316 -21.29 -16.43 15.36
N ASN A 317 -22.41 -15.78 15.06
CA ASN A 317 -22.74 -15.33 13.70
C ASN A 317 -21.75 -14.30 13.14
N VAL A 318 -21.03 -13.56 14.00
CA VAL A 318 -19.97 -12.65 13.57
C VAL A 318 -18.91 -13.37 12.75
N TYR A 319 -18.50 -14.58 13.16
CA TYR A 319 -17.42 -15.31 12.49
C TYR A 319 -17.88 -15.94 11.17
N HIS A 320 -19.17 -16.27 11.03
CA HIS A 320 -19.76 -16.70 9.76
C HIS A 320 -19.83 -15.54 8.76
N VAL A 321 -20.25 -14.36 9.22
CA VAL A 321 -20.26 -13.13 8.40
C VAL A 321 -18.84 -12.75 7.98
N LEU A 322 -17.86 -12.80 8.90
CA LEU A 322 -16.45 -12.55 8.58
C LEU A 322 -15.91 -13.55 7.56
N ALA A 323 -16.20 -14.85 7.70
CA ALA A 323 -15.77 -15.85 6.73
C ALA A 323 -16.28 -15.55 5.30
N ALA A 324 -17.56 -15.17 5.19
CA ALA A 324 -18.17 -14.78 3.92
C ALA A 324 -17.53 -13.52 3.32
N LEU A 325 -17.31 -12.50 4.14
CA LEU A 325 -16.63 -11.26 3.72
C LEU A 325 -15.19 -11.53 3.27
N PHE A 326 -14.42 -12.30 4.04
CA PHE A 326 -13.06 -12.67 3.66
C PHE A 326 -13.04 -13.44 2.35
N GLN A 327 -13.96 -14.40 2.14
CA GLN A 327 -14.03 -15.16 0.90
C GLN A 327 -14.31 -14.25 -0.31
N ASP A 328 -15.25 -13.32 -0.17
CA ASP A 328 -15.57 -12.36 -1.21
C ASP A 328 -14.39 -11.40 -1.50
N MET A 329 -13.77 -10.85 -0.46
CA MET A 329 -12.63 -9.95 -0.60
C MET A 329 -11.42 -10.66 -1.21
N LEU A 330 -11.10 -11.88 -0.77
CA LEU A 330 -10.00 -12.65 -1.36
C LEU A 330 -10.24 -12.91 -2.85
N ARG A 331 -11.47 -13.24 -3.25
CA ARG A 331 -11.83 -13.43 -4.66
C ARG A 331 -11.77 -12.13 -5.47
N ASP A 332 -12.17 -11.00 -4.89
CA ASP A 332 -12.33 -9.75 -5.62
C ASP A 332 -11.05 -8.91 -5.69
N PHE A 333 -10.18 -9.00 -4.67
CA PHE A 333 -8.89 -8.31 -4.63
C PHE A 333 -7.75 -9.12 -5.25
N TYR A 334 -7.81 -10.45 -5.18
CA TYR A 334 -6.72 -11.31 -5.64
C TYR A 334 -7.10 -12.15 -6.84
N ASP A 335 -6.16 -12.25 -7.78
CA ASP A 335 -6.26 -13.15 -8.92
C ASP A 335 -5.49 -14.42 -8.57
N ALA A 336 -6.22 -15.50 -8.24
CA ALA A 336 -5.61 -16.77 -7.84
C ALA A 336 -4.61 -17.34 -8.86
N ALA A 337 -4.71 -16.96 -10.14
CA ALA A 337 -3.78 -17.42 -11.18
C ALA A 337 -2.51 -16.56 -11.27
N ASN A 338 -2.64 -15.24 -11.10
CA ASN A 338 -1.57 -14.30 -11.40
C ASN A 338 -0.96 -13.65 -10.16
N SER A 339 -1.77 -13.30 -9.16
CA SER A 339 -1.36 -12.67 -7.91
C SER A 339 -2.15 -13.28 -6.76
N PRO A 340 -1.81 -14.53 -6.34
CA PRO A 340 -2.48 -15.21 -5.24
C PRO A 340 -2.38 -14.36 -3.97
N ALA A 341 -3.39 -14.46 -3.10
CA ALA A 341 -3.53 -13.64 -1.89
C ALA A 341 -2.24 -13.62 -1.04
N PRO A 342 -1.42 -12.56 -1.11
CA PRO A 342 -0.07 -12.61 -0.54
C PRO A 342 -0.09 -12.30 0.96
N PHE A 343 -1.07 -11.52 1.44
CA PHE A 343 -1.29 -11.16 2.84
C PHE A 343 -2.63 -10.41 2.97
N PHE A 344 -3.24 -10.37 4.16
CA PHE A 344 -4.51 -9.68 4.41
C PHE A 344 -4.42 -8.79 5.66
N HIS A 345 -4.95 -7.57 5.62
CA HIS A 345 -4.95 -6.68 6.78
C HIS A 345 -6.25 -6.82 7.57
N MET A 346 -6.15 -7.14 8.87
CA MET A 346 -7.32 -7.34 9.74
C MET A 346 -7.55 -6.19 10.73
N GLY A 347 -6.76 -5.13 10.62
CA GLY A 347 -6.84 -3.95 11.47
C GLY A 347 -6.36 -4.25 12.88
N GLY A 348 -7.27 -4.22 13.85
CA GLY A 348 -6.96 -4.62 15.22
C GLY A 348 -6.27 -3.50 16.01
N ASP A 349 -6.68 -2.28 15.77
CA ASP A 349 -6.38 -1.09 16.54
C ASP A 349 -7.55 -0.67 17.44
N GLU A 350 -7.22 0.20 18.40
CA GLU A 350 -8.13 0.99 19.24
C GLU A 350 -9.34 0.28 19.88
N VAL A 351 -9.27 -1.04 20.10
CA VAL A 351 -10.29 -1.80 20.84
C VAL A 351 -10.48 -1.23 22.25
N HIS A 352 -11.69 -0.77 22.50
CA HIS A 352 -12.07 -0.05 23.70
C HIS A 352 -12.84 -0.95 24.67
N THR A 353 -12.21 -1.30 25.80
CA THR A 353 -12.80 -2.17 26.83
C THR A 353 -14.15 -1.68 27.36
N GLY A 354 -14.37 -0.35 27.42
CA GLY A 354 -15.65 0.24 27.83
C GLY A 354 -16.83 -0.14 26.94
N CYS A 355 -16.60 -0.36 25.63
CA CYS A 355 -17.63 -0.82 24.71
C CYS A 355 -18.10 -2.23 25.08
N TRP A 356 -17.19 -3.20 25.13
CA TRP A 356 -17.50 -4.59 25.49
C TRP A 356 -18.02 -4.73 26.92
N ASN A 357 -17.47 -3.98 27.88
CA ASN A 357 -17.95 -4.01 29.28
C ASN A 357 -19.39 -3.50 29.44
N SER A 358 -19.90 -2.73 28.47
CA SER A 358 -21.29 -2.25 28.49
C SER A 358 -22.29 -3.30 27.99
N SER A 359 -21.83 -4.34 27.28
CA SER A 359 -22.67 -5.44 26.82
C SER A 359 -22.74 -6.56 27.86
N ARG A 360 -23.96 -6.84 28.33
CA ARG A 360 -24.20 -7.98 29.24
C ARG A 360 -23.85 -9.31 28.58
N GLU A 361 -24.17 -9.48 27.31
CA GLU A 361 -23.87 -10.72 26.57
C GLU A 361 -22.36 -10.99 26.54
N VAL A 362 -21.56 -9.98 26.20
CA VAL A 362 -20.10 -10.09 26.14
C VAL A 362 -19.52 -10.41 27.51
N VAL A 363 -19.98 -9.71 28.54
CA VAL A 363 -19.53 -9.93 29.92
C VAL A 363 -19.92 -11.33 30.44
N ASP A 364 -21.15 -11.78 30.16
CA ASP A 364 -21.61 -13.11 30.55
C ASP A 364 -20.87 -14.21 29.78
N TYR A 365 -20.47 -13.94 28.52
CA TYR A 365 -19.62 -14.81 27.72
C TYR A 365 -18.20 -14.92 28.30
N MET A 366 -17.57 -13.79 28.64
CA MET A 366 -16.26 -13.77 29.30
C MET A 366 -16.28 -14.58 30.61
N ALA A 367 -17.34 -14.44 31.40
CA ALA A 367 -17.48 -15.17 32.66
C ALA A 367 -17.66 -16.68 32.45
N ARG A 368 -18.57 -17.08 31.54
CA ARG A 368 -18.97 -18.49 31.36
C ARG A 368 -18.04 -19.29 30.45
N VAL A 369 -17.58 -18.69 29.36
CA VAL A 369 -16.81 -19.37 28.31
C VAL A 369 -15.32 -19.19 28.52
N LEU A 370 -14.85 -17.97 28.76
CA LEU A 370 -13.42 -17.70 28.95
C LEU A 370 -12.94 -17.92 30.41
N GLY A 371 -13.86 -18.11 31.35
CA GLY A 371 -13.52 -18.22 32.78
C GLY A 371 -12.87 -16.94 33.33
N ARG A 372 -13.29 -15.78 32.82
CA ARG A 372 -12.74 -14.44 33.13
C ARG A 372 -13.84 -13.50 33.66
N PRO A 373 -14.39 -13.73 34.87
CA PRO A 373 -15.55 -12.99 35.37
C PRO A 373 -15.22 -11.61 35.95
N ARG A 374 -13.93 -11.26 36.07
CA ARG A 374 -13.48 -10.12 36.88
C ARG A 374 -13.50 -8.78 36.14
N ARG A 375 -13.70 -8.81 34.82
CA ARG A 375 -13.81 -7.62 33.94
C ARG A 375 -12.61 -6.68 34.06
N ARG A 376 -11.42 -7.25 34.28
CA ARG A 376 -10.17 -6.48 34.26
C ARG A 376 -9.73 -6.25 32.82
N LYS A 377 -8.83 -5.31 32.63
CA LYS A 377 -8.26 -5.04 31.30
C LYS A 377 -7.68 -6.31 30.66
N GLU A 378 -6.98 -7.13 31.43
CA GLU A 378 -6.38 -8.38 30.94
C GLU A 378 -7.45 -9.41 30.53
N ASP A 379 -8.63 -9.38 31.14
CA ASP A 379 -9.75 -10.24 30.78
C ASP A 379 -10.28 -9.86 29.38
N PHE A 380 -10.37 -8.57 29.07
CA PHE A 380 -10.79 -8.08 27.75
C PHE A 380 -9.70 -8.29 26.68
N ILE A 381 -8.42 -8.19 27.03
CA ILE A 381 -7.32 -8.57 26.12
C ILE A 381 -7.42 -10.08 25.80
N ALA A 382 -7.76 -10.92 26.77
CA ALA A 382 -7.98 -12.34 26.51
C ALA A 382 -9.20 -12.60 25.60
N LEU A 383 -10.29 -11.84 25.78
CA LEU A 383 -11.43 -11.84 24.86
C LEU A 383 -11.01 -11.44 23.44
N TRP A 384 -10.17 -10.41 23.31
CA TRP A 384 -9.66 -9.98 22.01
C TRP A 384 -8.76 -11.03 21.36
N GLY A 385 -7.82 -11.64 22.09
CA GLY A 385 -7.02 -12.74 21.58
C GLY A 385 -7.89 -13.92 21.11
N HIS A 386 -8.97 -14.22 21.83
CA HIS A 386 -9.94 -15.25 21.41
C HIS A 386 -10.72 -14.85 20.14
N PHE A 387 -11.18 -13.60 20.03
CA PHE A 387 -11.77 -13.06 18.81
C PHE A 387 -10.81 -13.19 17.62
N GLN A 388 -9.58 -12.69 17.77
CA GLN A 388 -8.59 -12.66 16.70
C GLN A 388 -8.26 -14.07 16.19
N ALA A 389 -8.12 -15.04 17.11
CA ALA A 389 -7.88 -16.43 16.77
C ALA A 389 -8.99 -17.04 15.90
N ARG A 390 -10.25 -16.68 16.16
CA ARG A 390 -11.42 -17.16 15.42
C ARG A 390 -11.63 -16.43 14.10
N ALA A 391 -11.43 -15.12 14.08
CA ALA A 391 -11.44 -14.33 12.86
C ALA A 391 -10.33 -14.79 11.89
N THR A 392 -9.14 -15.11 12.40
CA THR A 392 -8.04 -15.65 11.58
C THR A 392 -8.38 -17.04 11.04
N ALA A 393 -9.00 -17.92 11.85
CA ALA A 393 -9.48 -19.21 11.37
C ALA A 393 -10.57 -19.07 10.28
N ALA A 394 -11.45 -18.07 10.39
CA ALA A 394 -12.44 -17.75 9.37
C ALA A 394 -11.76 -17.31 8.05
N LEU A 395 -10.69 -16.50 8.12
CA LEU A 395 -9.88 -16.14 6.95
C LEU A 395 -9.21 -17.37 6.32
N ASP A 396 -8.65 -18.27 7.12
CA ASP A 396 -7.99 -19.48 6.63
C ASP A 396 -8.98 -20.40 5.89
N LEU A 397 -10.21 -20.55 6.42
CA LEU A 397 -11.28 -21.30 5.75
C LEU A 397 -11.75 -20.62 4.46
N ALA A 398 -11.86 -19.29 4.46
CA ALA A 398 -12.20 -18.51 3.28
C ALA A 398 -11.15 -18.68 2.17
N HIS A 399 -9.86 -18.58 2.52
CA HIS A 399 -8.75 -18.73 1.59
C HIS A 399 -8.71 -20.12 0.94
N ARG A 400 -9.07 -21.16 1.70
CA ARG A 400 -9.12 -22.55 1.22
C ARG A 400 -10.41 -22.90 0.48
N GLY A 401 -11.33 -21.94 0.30
CA GLY A 401 -12.64 -22.18 -0.32
C GLY A 401 -13.54 -23.13 0.50
N LEU A 402 -13.27 -23.27 1.80
CA LEU A 402 -14.00 -24.14 2.72
C LEU A 402 -15.15 -23.42 3.41
N ALA A 403 -15.17 -22.08 3.39
CA ALA A 403 -16.39 -21.32 3.65
C ALA A 403 -17.36 -21.53 2.48
N ARG A 404 -18.43 -22.32 2.68
CA ARG A 404 -19.43 -22.58 1.62
C ARG A 404 -20.69 -21.78 1.89
N PRO A 405 -21.04 -20.77 1.07
CA PRO A 405 -22.39 -20.25 1.08
C PRO A 405 -23.34 -21.37 0.64
N GLU A 406 -24.27 -21.81 1.50
CA GLU A 406 -25.41 -22.56 0.99
C GLU A 406 -26.19 -21.59 0.12
N CYS A 407 -26.13 -21.81 -1.20
CA CYS A 407 -26.99 -21.15 -2.13
C CYS A 407 -28.40 -21.72 -1.91
N PRO A 408 -29.41 -20.91 -1.54
CA PRO A 408 -30.78 -21.38 -1.64
C PRO A 408 -31.09 -21.57 -3.13
N LEU A 409 -31.23 -22.83 -3.57
CA LEU A 409 -31.61 -23.22 -4.94
C LEU A 409 -32.94 -22.54 -5.39
N PRO A 410 -33.23 -22.41 -6.71
CA PRO A 410 -32.35 -22.20 -7.85
C PRO A 410 -32.72 -20.88 -8.55
N LEU A 411 -31.90 -19.84 -8.42
CA LEU A 411 -31.85 -18.75 -9.39
C LEU A 411 -30.47 -18.79 -10.03
N SER A 412 -30.43 -19.10 -11.32
CA SER A 412 -29.21 -19.27 -12.09
C SER A 412 -28.30 -18.06 -11.91
N CYS A 413 -27.03 -18.31 -11.54
CA CYS A 413 -25.97 -17.30 -11.53
C CYS A 413 -25.56 -16.81 -12.94
N ASP A 414 -26.30 -17.18 -13.98
CA ASP A 414 -26.10 -16.74 -15.37
C ASP A 414 -27.37 -16.03 -15.88
N SER A 415 -27.46 -14.71 -15.68
CA SER A 415 -28.28 -13.79 -16.49
C SER A 415 -27.90 -12.33 -16.21
N PRO A 416 -27.59 -11.50 -17.23
CA PRO A 416 -27.35 -10.08 -17.03
C PRO A 416 -28.70 -9.38 -16.75
N SER A 417 -28.88 -8.81 -15.56
CA SER A 417 -30.08 -8.05 -15.23
C SER A 417 -30.04 -6.68 -15.91
N THR A 418 -30.60 -6.60 -17.11
CA THR A 418 -31.08 -5.34 -17.69
C THR A 418 -32.51 -5.14 -17.22
N GLU A 419 -32.74 -4.28 -16.22
CA GLU A 419 -34.00 -3.54 -16.12
C GLU A 419 -33.80 -2.33 -15.20
N ALA A 420 -34.02 -1.14 -15.78
CA ALA A 420 -33.88 0.14 -15.12
C ALA A 420 -35.05 0.39 -14.16
N ALA A 421 -34.76 0.91 -12.97
CA ALA A 421 -35.77 1.38 -12.04
C ALA A 421 -36.49 2.63 -12.61
N PRO A 422 -37.82 2.74 -12.47
CA PRO A 422 -38.56 3.89 -12.98
C PRO A 422 -38.30 5.13 -12.11
N THR A 423 -37.98 6.23 -12.78
CA THR A 423 -37.90 7.57 -12.21
C THR A 423 -39.29 8.21 -12.18
N SER A 424 -39.80 8.52 -10.99
CA SER A 424 -40.83 9.56 -10.82
C SER A 424 -40.51 10.40 -9.59
N VAL A 425 -40.43 11.71 -9.81
CA VAL A 425 -40.22 12.76 -8.81
C VAL A 425 -41.57 13.39 -8.56
N ASP A 426 -42.08 13.28 -7.34
CA ASP A 426 -43.18 14.11 -6.86
C ASP A 426 -42.63 15.15 -5.88
N VAL A 427 -42.98 16.40 -6.13
CA VAL A 427 -42.62 17.60 -5.36
C VAL A 427 -43.87 18.08 -4.66
N ASP A 428 -43.87 18.09 -3.34
CA ASP A 428 -44.94 18.72 -2.56
C ASP A 428 -44.62 20.19 -2.23
N ALA A 429 -45.67 20.99 -2.34
CA ALA A 429 -45.70 22.41 -2.06
C ALA A 429 -45.65 22.63 -0.55
N ASP A 430 -44.53 23.17 -0.03
CA ASP A 430 -44.48 24.07 1.15
C ASP A 430 -43.07 24.49 1.61
N GLY A 431 -42.01 24.24 0.83
CA GLY A 431 -40.83 25.13 0.78
C GLY A 431 -40.19 25.58 2.11
N GLN A 432 -40.10 24.73 3.15
CA GLN A 432 -39.33 25.03 4.37
C GLN A 432 -38.53 23.82 4.88
N ALA A 433 -37.23 24.03 5.04
CA ALA A 433 -36.28 23.07 5.58
C ALA A 433 -36.22 23.16 7.11
N ASN A 434 -36.57 22.07 7.80
CA ASN A 434 -36.26 21.86 9.21
C ASN A 434 -35.38 20.60 9.35
N SER A 435 -34.13 20.81 9.75
CA SER A 435 -33.12 19.77 9.96
C SER A 435 -33.37 19.03 11.28
N VAL A 436 -34.13 17.94 11.21
CA VAL A 436 -34.08 16.88 12.21
C VAL A 436 -33.91 15.58 11.44
N LEU A 437 -32.78 14.90 11.66
CA LEU A 437 -32.46 13.57 11.16
C LEU A 437 -33.54 12.57 11.59
N ARG A 438 -34.63 12.48 10.84
CA ARG A 438 -35.40 11.24 10.72
C ARG A 438 -34.76 10.47 9.57
N ARG A 439 -33.76 9.63 9.89
CA ARG A 439 -33.45 8.48 9.05
C ARG A 439 -34.78 7.78 8.78
N ARG A 440 -35.06 7.42 7.54
CA ARG A 440 -36.14 6.47 7.27
C ARG A 440 -35.81 5.25 8.14
N GLN A 441 -36.55 5.05 9.22
CA GLN A 441 -36.81 3.70 9.68
C GLN A 441 -37.38 3.02 8.44
N ALA A 442 -36.63 2.07 7.88
CA ALA A 442 -37.28 1.05 7.08
C ALA A 442 -38.37 0.50 7.99
N THR A 443 -39.61 0.89 7.71
CA THR A 443 -40.77 0.26 8.32
C THR A 443 -40.66 -1.23 8.03
N ASP A 444 -40.97 -2.06 9.02
CA ASP A 444 -40.82 -3.52 9.09
C ASP A 444 -41.37 -4.32 7.87
N GLU A 445 -41.97 -3.67 6.87
CA GLU A 445 -42.72 -4.33 5.79
C GLU A 445 -41.97 -4.50 4.47
N ASN A 446 -40.72 -4.07 4.32
CA ASN A 446 -39.97 -4.20 3.05
C ASN A 446 -38.59 -4.86 3.17
N VAL A 447 -38.33 -5.64 4.23
CA VAL A 447 -37.19 -6.57 4.24
C VAL A 447 -37.56 -7.74 3.31
N PRO A 448 -36.79 -8.04 2.25
CA PRO A 448 -37.01 -9.24 1.47
C PRO A 448 -36.98 -10.44 2.42
N GLN A 449 -38.09 -11.20 2.50
CA GLN A 449 -38.26 -12.37 3.36
C GLN A 449 -37.28 -13.53 3.05
N GLY A 450 -36.27 -13.32 2.20
CA GLY A 450 -35.19 -14.26 1.89
C GLY A 450 -33.89 -14.04 2.67
N ALA A 451 -33.78 -13.02 3.54
CA ALA A 451 -32.51 -12.71 4.23
C ALA A 451 -32.02 -13.80 5.22
N ALA A 452 -32.92 -14.66 5.70
CA ALA A 452 -32.57 -15.78 6.58
C ALA A 452 -31.89 -16.96 5.83
N ALA A 453 -31.88 -16.96 4.50
CA ALA A 453 -31.46 -18.11 3.69
C ALA A 453 -30.00 -18.07 3.22
N VAL A 454 -29.22 -17.04 3.60
CA VAL A 454 -27.77 -16.97 3.30
C VAL A 454 -27.01 -17.20 4.60
N LEU A 455 -27.10 -18.41 5.13
CA LEU A 455 -26.13 -18.87 6.11
C LEU A 455 -25.08 -19.68 5.37
N VAL A 456 -23.85 -19.17 5.39
CA VAL A 456 -22.67 -19.93 5.00
C VAL A 456 -22.55 -21.08 5.99
N ASP A 457 -22.76 -22.32 5.53
CA ASP A 457 -22.41 -23.48 6.35
C ASP A 457 -20.88 -23.57 6.33
N VAL A 458 -20.29 -22.93 7.34
CA VAL A 458 -18.86 -23.03 7.59
C VAL A 458 -18.66 -24.35 8.33
N PRO A 459 -17.89 -25.30 7.77
CA PRO A 459 -17.66 -26.58 8.43
C PRO A 459 -17.05 -26.35 9.82
N GLY A 460 -17.76 -26.83 10.85
CA GLY A 460 -17.46 -26.52 12.25
C GLY A 460 -18.06 -25.18 12.66
N ASN A 461 -18.86 -25.19 13.72
CA ASN A 461 -19.37 -23.97 14.34
C ASN A 461 -18.20 -23.18 14.94
N ILE A 462 -17.48 -22.36 14.15
CA ILE A 462 -16.41 -21.49 14.67
C ILE A 462 -16.94 -20.61 15.81
N GLY A 463 -18.27 -20.53 15.97
CA GLY A 463 -19.04 -20.14 17.16
C GLY A 463 -18.53 -20.61 18.53
N ASP A 464 -17.92 -21.79 18.62
CA ASP A 464 -17.44 -22.39 19.86
C ASP A 464 -16.01 -22.97 19.74
N GLU A 465 -15.47 -23.42 20.88
CA GLU A 465 -14.10 -23.94 20.97
C GLU A 465 -13.88 -25.23 20.16
N ASP A 466 -14.93 -26.06 20.01
CA ASP A 466 -14.84 -27.31 19.27
C ASP A 466 -14.84 -27.03 17.76
N GLY A 467 -15.72 -26.13 17.28
CA GLY A 467 -15.70 -25.72 15.89
C GLY A 467 -14.44 -24.92 15.49
N LEU A 468 -13.83 -24.17 16.41
CA LEU A 468 -12.50 -23.56 16.16
C LEU A 468 -11.41 -24.63 16.00
N ARG A 469 -11.45 -25.70 16.79
CA ARG A 469 -10.50 -26.83 16.66
C ARG A 469 -10.71 -27.56 15.34
N ASP A 470 -11.96 -27.80 14.96
CA ASP A 470 -12.31 -28.45 13.70
C ASP A 470 -11.87 -27.60 12.50
N ALA A 471 -12.15 -26.30 12.50
CA ALA A 471 -11.69 -25.35 11.48
C ALA A 471 -10.16 -25.40 11.31
N ARG A 472 -9.42 -25.36 12.42
CA ARG A 472 -7.95 -25.48 12.42
C ARG A 472 -7.47 -26.85 11.93
N SER A 473 -8.17 -27.92 12.28
CA SER A 473 -7.85 -29.27 11.80
C SER A 473 -8.07 -29.39 10.29
N MET A 474 -9.18 -28.86 9.78
CA MET A 474 -9.51 -28.85 8.36
C MET A 474 -8.50 -28.01 7.57
N ALA A 475 -8.14 -26.83 8.06
CA ALA A 475 -7.06 -26.02 7.48
C ALA A 475 -5.73 -26.80 7.46
N ARG A 476 -5.36 -27.51 8.53
CA ARG A 476 -4.10 -28.28 8.59
C ARG A 476 -4.05 -29.49 7.66
N GLN A 477 -5.20 -30.06 7.28
CA GLN A 477 -5.26 -31.23 6.40
C GLN A 477 -5.10 -30.87 4.92
N ASP A 478 -5.27 -29.59 4.57
CA ASP A 478 -5.08 -29.07 3.22
C ASP A 478 -3.66 -28.47 3.06
N SER A 479 -3.00 -28.79 1.95
CA SER A 479 -1.57 -28.49 1.72
C SER A 479 -1.27 -27.02 1.40
N GLY A 480 -2.27 -26.14 1.35
CA GLY A 480 -2.09 -24.71 1.15
C GLY A 480 -1.42 -24.00 2.33
N SER A 481 -0.52 -23.06 2.05
CA SER A 481 0.09 -22.19 3.07
C SER A 481 -0.91 -21.11 3.53
N ASP A 482 -0.98 -20.86 4.83
CA ASP A 482 -1.79 -19.77 5.38
C ASP A 482 -1.23 -18.40 4.95
N ILE A 483 -2.10 -17.47 4.57
CA ILE A 483 -1.69 -16.12 4.12
C ILE A 483 -1.30 -15.26 5.34
N PRO A 484 -0.14 -14.58 5.37
CA PRO A 484 0.21 -13.68 6.47
C PRO A 484 -0.90 -12.67 6.80
N VAL A 485 -1.13 -12.41 8.09
CA VAL A 485 -2.11 -11.42 8.57
C VAL A 485 -1.38 -10.22 9.13
N ILE A 486 -1.80 -9.03 8.72
CA ILE A 486 -1.27 -7.77 9.22
C ILE A 486 -2.23 -7.23 10.28
N LEU A 487 -1.67 -6.79 11.42
CA LEU A 487 -2.39 -6.09 12.49
C LEU A 487 -1.65 -4.80 12.88
N TRP A 488 -2.40 -3.78 13.28
CA TRP A 488 -1.83 -2.56 13.84
C TRP A 488 -1.21 -2.79 15.22
N THR A 489 -0.27 -1.93 15.59
CA THR A 489 0.19 -1.85 16.99
C THR A 489 -0.98 -1.50 17.92
N SER A 490 -1.18 -2.30 18.96
CA SER A 490 -2.28 -2.10 19.91
C SER A 490 -2.00 -2.76 21.26
N GLU A 491 -3.00 -2.82 22.14
CA GLU A 491 -2.86 -3.56 23.41
C GLU A 491 -2.67 -5.07 23.19
N LEU A 492 -3.20 -5.63 22.09
CA LEU A 492 -3.02 -7.04 21.75
C LEU A 492 -1.59 -7.32 21.26
N THR A 493 -0.97 -6.36 20.58
CA THR A 493 0.41 -6.46 20.09
C THR A 493 1.43 -5.85 21.05
N ALA A 494 1.04 -5.48 22.26
CA ALA A 494 1.98 -4.95 23.25
C ALA A 494 3.06 -5.99 23.58
N ALA A 495 4.29 -5.55 23.87
CA ALA A 495 5.45 -6.43 24.05
C ALA A 495 5.24 -7.54 25.12
N ASN A 496 4.45 -7.28 26.16
CA ASN A 496 4.13 -8.23 27.23
C ASN A 496 2.88 -9.11 26.96
N VAL A 497 2.25 -8.94 25.80
CA VAL A 497 0.99 -9.58 25.39
C VAL A 497 1.15 -10.39 24.10
N VAL A 498 1.84 -9.83 23.10
CA VAL A 498 1.88 -10.31 21.71
C VAL A 498 2.14 -11.82 21.58
N GLU A 499 3.18 -12.36 22.23
CA GLU A 499 3.55 -13.79 22.16
C GLU A 499 2.54 -14.75 22.79
N LYS A 500 1.56 -14.24 23.55
CA LYS A 500 0.50 -15.07 24.14
C LYS A 500 -0.60 -15.40 23.13
N TYR A 501 -0.79 -14.55 22.12
CA TYR A 501 -1.95 -14.62 21.23
C TYR A 501 -1.58 -14.65 19.75
N LEU A 502 -0.44 -14.09 19.35
CA LEU A 502 -0.07 -13.88 17.96
C LEU A 502 1.25 -14.60 17.65
N ASP A 503 1.19 -15.59 16.76
CA ASP A 503 2.38 -16.27 16.25
C ASP A 503 3.15 -15.35 15.27
N LYS A 504 4.45 -15.13 15.50
CA LYS A 504 5.30 -14.26 14.68
C LYS A 504 5.46 -14.71 13.23
N ASP A 505 5.27 -15.99 12.94
CA ASP A 505 5.33 -16.51 11.58
C ASP A 505 4.00 -16.24 10.84
N ARG A 506 2.89 -16.16 11.59
CA ARG A 506 1.53 -15.89 11.08
C ARG A 506 1.21 -14.40 10.97
N TYR A 507 1.70 -13.57 11.90
CA TYR A 507 1.32 -12.16 12.04
C TYR A 507 2.49 -11.20 11.74
N VAL A 508 2.17 -10.16 10.97
CA VAL A 508 3.02 -8.99 10.71
C VAL A 508 2.42 -7.79 11.43
N ILE A 509 3.24 -6.95 12.04
CA ILE A 509 2.74 -5.81 12.84
C ILE A 509 3.00 -4.49 12.13
N GLN A 510 1.95 -3.74 11.81
CA GLN A 510 2.05 -2.39 11.28
C GLN A 510 2.16 -1.36 12.42
N LEU A 511 3.25 -0.60 12.42
CA LEU A 511 3.64 0.27 13.52
C LEU A 511 3.16 1.70 13.25
N TRP A 512 2.13 2.15 13.96
CA TRP A 512 1.70 3.56 13.96
C TRP A 512 2.23 4.31 15.19
N LEU A 513 3.51 4.09 15.48
CA LEU A 513 4.18 4.62 16.65
C LEU A 513 4.91 5.92 16.31
N ARG A 514 5.20 6.72 17.34
CA ARG A 514 6.11 7.86 17.20
C ARG A 514 7.54 7.37 16.98
N ALA A 515 8.35 8.19 16.33
CA ALA A 515 9.78 7.92 16.18
C ALA A 515 10.43 7.66 17.55
N GLY A 516 11.16 6.55 17.66
CA GLY A 516 11.87 6.15 18.89
C GLY A 516 11.03 5.46 19.97
N ASP A 517 9.75 5.15 19.70
CA ASP A 517 8.94 4.35 20.64
C ASP A 517 9.58 2.96 20.89
N PRO A 518 9.77 2.54 22.16
CA PRO A 518 10.44 1.29 22.48
C PRO A 518 9.70 0.05 21.97
N LEU A 519 8.38 0.10 21.77
CA LEU A 519 7.59 -1.05 21.33
C LEU A 519 8.05 -1.57 19.96
N ALA A 520 8.48 -0.67 19.07
CA ALA A 520 9.00 -1.05 17.75
C ALA A 520 10.22 -1.97 17.88
N ARG A 521 11.20 -1.56 18.69
CA ARG A 521 12.41 -2.36 18.97
C ARG A 521 12.06 -3.65 19.70
N ASP A 522 11.13 -3.61 20.65
CA ASP A 522 10.74 -4.78 21.44
C ASP A 522 10.06 -5.85 20.56
N LEU A 523 9.23 -5.45 19.60
CA LEU A 523 8.60 -6.35 18.62
C LEU A 523 9.61 -6.99 17.67
N VAL A 524 10.52 -6.19 17.11
CA VAL A 524 11.63 -6.67 16.27
C VAL A 524 12.48 -7.68 17.04
N SER A 525 12.86 -7.34 18.28
CA SER A 525 13.66 -8.22 19.17
C SER A 525 12.96 -9.55 19.51
N LYS A 526 11.62 -9.59 19.44
CA LYS A 526 10.81 -10.80 19.63
C LYS A 526 10.65 -11.66 18.38
N GLY A 527 11.16 -11.21 17.25
CA GLY A 527 11.10 -11.98 16.01
C GLY A 527 10.02 -11.54 15.03
N TYR A 528 9.16 -10.56 15.37
CA TYR A 528 8.07 -10.15 14.49
C TYR A 528 8.59 -9.38 13.28
N ARG A 529 7.97 -9.64 12.12
CA ARG A 529 8.10 -8.78 10.95
C ARG A 529 7.21 -7.55 11.13
N VAL A 530 7.68 -6.40 10.66
CA VAL A 530 7.00 -5.12 10.87
C VAL A 530 6.93 -4.27 9.60
N ILE A 531 5.88 -3.46 9.51
CA ILE A 531 5.70 -2.40 8.50
C ILE A 531 5.66 -1.07 9.26
N VAL A 532 6.49 -0.10 8.88
CA VAL A 532 6.60 1.18 9.61
C VAL A 532 5.64 2.22 9.04
N SER A 533 4.79 2.80 9.88
CA SER A 533 3.92 3.94 9.55
C SER A 533 4.11 5.05 10.60
N THR A 534 5.33 5.60 10.69
CA THR A 534 5.73 6.54 11.75
C THR A 534 4.73 7.69 11.90
N LYS A 535 4.06 7.77 13.04
CA LYS A 535 2.93 8.68 13.30
C LYS A 535 3.29 10.15 13.19
N ASP A 536 4.50 10.52 13.56
CA ASP A 536 5.02 11.87 13.55
C ASP A 536 5.82 12.22 12.28
N ALA A 537 5.75 11.40 11.22
CA ALA A 537 6.39 11.68 9.94
C ALA A 537 5.54 11.30 8.71
N TRP A 538 4.83 10.18 8.75
CA TRP A 538 4.20 9.55 7.59
C TRP A 538 2.67 9.51 7.65
N TYR A 539 2.04 10.12 8.67
CA TYR A 539 0.61 10.40 8.70
C TYR A 539 0.30 11.68 7.92
N LEU A 540 -0.36 11.54 6.78
CA LEU A 540 -0.61 12.59 5.79
C LEU A 540 -1.88 13.39 6.11
N ASP A 541 -2.76 12.86 6.95
CA ASP A 541 -3.98 13.50 7.45
C ASP A 541 -3.72 14.58 8.52
N HIS A 542 -2.56 14.55 9.18
CA HIS A 542 -2.20 15.51 10.23
C HIS A 542 -2.00 16.95 9.69
N GLY A 543 -2.25 17.95 10.56
CA GLY A 543 -1.99 19.36 10.27
C GLY A 543 -3.20 20.24 9.94
N PHE A 544 -4.42 19.68 9.92
CA PHE A 544 -5.62 20.36 9.40
C PHE A 544 -6.66 20.69 10.48
N GLY A 545 -6.19 20.86 11.72
CA GLY A 545 -7.05 21.09 12.89
C GLY A 545 -7.63 19.79 13.42
N ASN A 546 -8.73 19.91 14.14
CA ASN A 546 -9.43 18.78 14.73
C ASN A 546 -10.89 18.82 14.29
N TRP A 547 -11.41 17.67 13.85
CA TRP A 547 -12.78 17.52 13.35
C TRP A 547 -13.78 17.15 14.45
N LYS A 548 -13.30 16.60 15.58
CA LYS A 548 -14.14 16.16 16.70
C LYS A 548 -14.19 17.15 17.85
N GLY A 549 -15.40 17.49 18.30
CA GLY A 549 -15.62 18.38 19.44
C GLY A 549 -15.25 19.85 19.17
N ASN A 550 -15.05 20.63 20.23
CA ASN A 550 -14.83 22.08 20.14
C ASN A 550 -13.34 22.51 20.18
N SER A 551 -12.40 21.57 20.11
CA SER A 551 -10.98 21.91 20.11
C SER A 551 -10.48 22.21 18.71
N THR A 552 -9.66 23.24 18.57
CA THR A 552 -8.89 23.53 17.34
C THR A 552 -7.52 22.85 17.33
N SER A 553 -7.12 22.21 18.44
CA SER A 553 -5.83 21.52 18.56
C SER A 553 -5.84 20.19 17.80
N GLY A 554 -5.07 20.08 16.72
CA GLY A 554 -4.79 18.83 16.01
C GLY A 554 -3.32 18.43 16.09
N TYR A 555 -2.96 17.35 15.40
CA TYR A 555 -1.55 17.03 15.14
C TYR A 555 -0.93 18.08 14.20
N GLY A 556 0.37 18.34 14.36
CA GLY A 556 1.10 19.24 13.47
C GLY A 556 1.22 18.66 12.05
N TYR A 557 1.26 19.53 11.05
CA TYR A 557 1.53 19.12 9.67
C TYR A 557 2.97 18.60 9.55
N HIS A 558 3.13 17.44 8.91
CA HIS A 558 4.44 16.84 8.65
C HIS A 558 4.89 17.21 7.24
N PRO A 559 5.90 18.09 7.09
CA PRO A 559 6.39 18.49 5.79
C PRO A 559 7.22 17.38 5.13
N TRP A 560 7.43 17.48 3.82
CA TRP A 560 8.11 16.43 3.06
C TRP A 560 9.53 16.14 3.56
N GLN A 561 10.22 17.12 4.15
CA GLN A 561 11.54 16.95 4.77
C GLN A 561 11.49 15.96 5.93
N THR A 562 10.50 16.10 6.82
CA THR A 562 10.28 15.16 7.94
C THR A 562 9.95 13.77 7.44
N ALA A 563 9.09 13.68 6.40
CA ALA A 563 8.76 12.41 5.79
C ALA A 563 10.00 11.75 5.12
N TYR A 564 10.87 12.54 4.50
CA TYR A 564 12.07 12.06 3.82
C TYR A 564 13.14 11.56 4.79
N ASP A 565 13.37 12.28 5.89
CA ASP A 565 14.41 11.97 6.88
C ASP A 565 14.03 10.86 7.86
N ASN A 566 12.76 10.45 7.91
CA ASN A 566 12.33 9.33 8.72
C ASN A 566 13.00 8.03 8.23
N GLU A 567 13.93 7.50 9.02
CA GLU A 567 14.69 6.28 8.72
C GLU A 567 14.01 5.05 9.36
N PRO A 568 13.43 4.12 8.58
CA PRO A 568 12.64 3.00 9.11
C PRO A 568 13.40 2.05 10.04
N LEU A 569 14.73 1.97 9.91
CA LEU A 569 15.55 1.08 10.74
C LEU A 569 16.07 1.76 12.01
N ALA A 570 15.82 3.07 12.19
CA ALA A 570 16.40 3.85 13.27
C ALA A 570 15.97 3.31 14.65
N GLY A 571 16.95 2.93 15.47
CA GLY A 571 16.73 2.49 16.85
C GLY A 571 16.18 1.07 17.03
N LEU A 572 16.02 0.30 15.94
CA LEU A 572 15.41 -1.04 15.99
C LEU A 572 16.38 -2.19 16.27
N GLY A 573 17.69 -1.93 16.26
CA GLY A 573 18.72 -2.93 16.55
C GLY A 573 19.19 -3.72 15.31
N PRO A 574 20.12 -4.67 15.49
CA PRO A 574 20.83 -5.32 14.39
C PRO A 574 19.96 -6.26 13.54
N ASP A 575 18.89 -6.83 14.10
CA ASP A 575 18.01 -7.75 13.37
C ASP A 575 16.98 -7.03 12.49
N ALA A 576 16.81 -5.72 12.67
CA ALA A 576 15.81 -4.90 11.99
C ALA A 576 15.86 -5.02 10.46
N ALA A 577 17.07 -5.07 9.87
CA ALA A 577 17.23 -5.13 8.41
C ALA A 577 16.56 -6.35 7.75
N ARG A 578 16.33 -7.44 8.49
CA ARG A 578 15.63 -8.63 7.98
C ARG A 578 14.14 -8.65 8.28
N GLN A 579 13.69 -7.87 9.26
CA GLN A 579 12.35 -7.95 9.83
C GLN A 579 11.47 -6.76 9.45
N VAL A 580 12.07 -5.60 9.20
CA VAL A 580 11.36 -4.45 8.65
C VAL A 580 11.13 -4.70 7.17
N LEU A 581 9.89 -5.00 6.82
CA LEU A 581 9.47 -5.23 5.43
C LEU A 581 9.46 -3.93 4.62
N GLY A 582 9.43 -2.80 5.30
CA GLY A 582 9.40 -1.47 4.73
C GLY A 582 8.45 -0.58 5.50
N GLY A 583 7.64 0.19 4.79
CA GLY A 583 6.76 1.14 5.43
C GLY A 583 5.66 1.68 4.55
N GLU A 584 4.82 2.49 5.18
CA GLU A 584 3.60 2.98 4.56
C GLU A 584 3.26 4.37 5.06
N ALA A 585 2.97 5.28 4.13
CA ALA A 585 2.38 6.57 4.43
C ALA A 585 0.87 6.42 4.61
N ALA A 586 0.30 7.01 5.67
CA ALA A 586 -1.10 6.83 6.01
C ALA A 586 -1.94 8.06 5.65
N MET A 587 -3.00 7.88 4.84
CA MET A 587 -3.97 8.92 4.52
C MET A 587 -5.35 8.54 5.08
N TRP A 588 -5.56 8.85 6.36
CA TRP A 588 -6.87 8.72 7.03
C TRP A 588 -7.89 9.72 6.50
N GLY A 589 -9.17 9.31 6.49
CA GLY A 589 -10.21 9.93 5.68
C GLY A 589 -11.12 10.92 6.41
N GLU A 590 -10.94 11.22 7.70
CA GLU A 590 -11.91 12.03 8.45
C GLU A 590 -12.05 13.45 7.91
N GLN A 591 -10.94 14.03 7.44
CA GLN A 591 -10.88 15.36 6.83
C GLN A 591 -10.29 15.31 5.41
N ALA A 592 -10.53 14.22 4.69
CA ALA A 592 -10.08 14.04 3.32
C ALA A 592 -11.11 13.26 2.51
N ASP A 593 -11.48 13.81 1.36
CA ASP A 593 -12.20 13.11 0.29
C ASP A 593 -11.45 13.33 -1.04
N GLN A 594 -12.04 12.88 -2.15
CA GLN A 594 -11.45 13.02 -3.48
C GLN A 594 -11.09 14.48 -3.88
N SER A 595 -11.68 15.50 -3.24
CA SER A 595 -11.40 16.90 -3.55
C SER A 595 -10.10 17.42 -2.91
N GLY A 596 -9.70 16.85 -1.76
CA GLY A 596 -8.57 17.34 -0.97
C GLY A 596 -7.45 16.32 -0.73
N ALA A 597 -7.71 15.03 -0.89
CA ALA A 597 -6.73 14.00 -0.54
C ALA A 597 -5.48 14.01 -1.43
N SER A 598 -5.61 14.32 -2.72
CA SER A 598 -4.46 14.28 -3.64
C SER A 598 -3.37 15.25 -3.20
N THR A 599 -3.71 16.49 -2.83
CA THR A 599 -2.72 17.48 -2.38
C THR A 599 -2.23 17.21 -0.97
N LYS A 600 -3.00 16.52 -0.12
CA LYS A 600 -2.49 16.01 1.17
C LYS A 600 -1.45 14.92 0.94
N MET A 601 -1.70 13.98 0.03
CA MET A 601 -0.80 12.87 -0.23
C MET A 601 0.46 13.30 -0.99
N TRP A 602 0.29 14.07 -2.06
CA TRP A 602 1.35 14.39 -3.00
C TRP A 602 1.81 15.85 -2.86
N PRO A 603 3.13 16.11 -2.81
CA PRO A 603 4.22 15.19 -3.10
C PRO A 603 4.79 14.46 -1.86
N ARG A 604 4.20 14.57 -0.67
CA ARG A 604 4.79 13.98 0.56
C ARG A 604 4.99 12.47 0.48
N ALA A 605 4.05 11.73 -0.09
CA ALA A 605 4.20 10.29 -0.31
C ALA A 605 5.34 9.94 -1.29
N ALA A 606 5.76 10.85 -2.18
CA ALA A 606 6.95 10.66 -3.02
C ALA A 606 8.26 10.68 -2.18
N ALA A 607 8.29 11.44 -1.09
CA ALA A 607 9.43 11.45 -0.18
C ALA A 607 9.57 10.10 0.54
N VAL A 608 8.44 9.55 1.01
CA VAL A 608 8.36 8.22 1.61
C VAL A 608 8.79 7.15 0.60
N ALA A 609 8.30 7.26 -0.63
CA ALA A 609 8.61 6.32 -1.70
C ALA A 609 10.12 6.20 -1.95
N GLU A 610 10.83 7.32 -2.04
CA GLU A 610 12.27 7.26 -2.28
C GLU A 610 13.06 6.82 -1.04
N ARG A 611 12.63 7.19 0.17
CA ARG A 611 13.21 6.63 1.41
C ARG A 611 13.11 5.10 1.41
N LEU A 612 11.96 4.55 1.01
CA LEU A 612 11.76 3.11 0.96
C LEU A 612 12.41 2.42 -0.25
N TRP A 613 12.65 3.15 -1.34
CA TRP A 613 13.37 2.64 -2.50
C TRP A 613 14.89 2.64 -2.29
N SER A 614 15.44 3.74 -1.79
CA SER A 614 16.90 3.93 -1.69
C SER A 614 17.46 3.54 -0.32
N GLY A 615 16.62 3.50 0.73
CA GLY A 615 17.04 3.21 2.10
C GLY A 615 18.13 4.17 2.56
N SER A 616 19.18 3.64 3.20
CA SER A 616 20.33 4.44 3.64
C SER A 616 21.08 5.15 2.50
N ARG A 617 20.93 4.70 1.24
CA ARG A 617 21.54 5.36 0.06
C ARG A 617 20.89 6.71 -0.27
N ALA A 618 19.67 6.97 0.24
CA ALA A 618 18.90 8.18 -0.06
C ALA A 618 19.58 9.47 0.46
N GLY A 619 20.40 9.36 1.51
CA GLY A 619 20.94 10.52 2.23
C GLY A 619 19.85 11.25 3.03
N GLY A 620 20.06 12.54 3.32
CA GLY A 620 19.07 13.42 3.96
C GLY A 620 18.35 14.32 2.95
N TRP A 621 17.24 14.94 3.37
CA TRP A 621 16.37 15.74 2.48
C TRP A 621 17.10 16.87 1.76
N THR A 622 18.18 17.42 2.33
CA THR A 622 18.96 18.50 1.70
C THR A 622 19.57 18.05 0.37
N ALA A 623 20.04 16.80 0.28
CA ALA A 623 20.55 16.23 -0.96
C ALA A 623 19.42 15.93 -1.96
N ALA A 624 18.20 15.68 -1.45
CA ALA A 624 17.01 15.40 -2.25
C ALA A 624 16.31 16.63 -2.83
N ARG A 625 16.54 17.81 -2.25
CA ARG A 625 15.73 19.02 -2.49
C ARG A 625 15.50 19.34 -3.96
N VAL A 626 16.56 19.40 -4.78
CA VAL A 626 16.44 19.80 -6.19
C VAL A 626 15.58 18.79 -6.96
N ARG A 627 15.90 17.50 -6.86
CA ARG A 627 15.16 16.44 -7.55
C ARG A 627 13.72 16.30 -7.03
N PHE A 628 13.48 16.48 -5.74
CA PHE A 628 12.15 16.40 -5.15
C PHE A 628 11.19 17.44 -5.73
N VAL A 629 11.65 18.71 -5.83
CA VAL A 629 10.83 19.79 -6.40
C VAL A 629 10.57 19.56 -7.90
N ARG A 630 11.60 19.15 -8.66
CA ARG A 630 11.43 18.83 -10.09
C ARG A 630 10.45 17.68 -10.30
N HIS A 631 10.50 16.66 -9.45
CA HIS A 631 9.59 15.52 -9.49
C HIS A 631 8.15 15.90 -9.12
N ARG A 632 7.96 16.74 -8.10
CA ARG A 632 6.63 17.31 -7.78
C ARG A 632 6.01 17.96 -9.01
N ASP A 633 6.77 18.77 -9.75
CA ASP A 633 6.26 19.45 -10.94
C ASP A 633 5.98 18.47 -12.08
N ARG A 634 6.78 17.40 -12.20
CA ARG A 634 6.51 16.29 -13.14
C ARG A 634 5.18 15.62 -12.81
N MET A 635 4.96 15.25 -11.54
CA MET A 635 3.72 14.62 -11.10
C MET A 635 2.49 15.51 -11.41
N ALA A 636 2.59 16.81 -11.13
CA ALA A 636 1.54 17.77 -11.47
C ALA A 636 1.25 17.83 -12.98
N ARG A 637 2.29 17.84 -13.84
CA ARG A 637 2.13 17.79 -15.30
C ARG A 637 1.52 16.49 -15.80
N LEU A 638 1.78 15.37 -15.13
CA LEU A 638 1.18 14.07 -15.43
C LEU A 638 -0.25 13.91 -14.85
N GLY A 639 -0.85 15.00 -14.35
CA GLY A 639 -2.23 15.00 -13.88
C GLY A 639 -2.40 14.49 -12.45
N THR A 640 -1.34 14.49 -11.64
CA THR A 640 -1.42 14.20 -10.20
C THR A 640 -1.42 15.51 -9.41
N PRO A 641 -2.57 15.99 -8.90
CA PRO A 641 -2.62 17.21 -8.10
C PRO A 641 -1.68 17.08 -6.90
N SER A 642 -0.65 17.93 -6.88
CA SER A 642 0.42 17.90 -5.88
C SER A 642 0.56 19.27 -5.24
N GLU A 643 0.66 19.33 -3.92
CA GLU A 643 0.88 20.56 -3.17
C GLU A 643 2.17 21.27 -3.62
N ALA A 644 2.15 22.60 -3.65
CA ALA A 644 3.35 23.39 -3.90
C ALA A 644 4.23 23.40 -2.64
N VAL A 645 5.50 23.05 -2.79
CA VAL A 645 6.42 22.91 -1.64
C VAL A 645 7.35 24.10 -1.45
N GLN A 646 7.45 24.98 -2.46
CA GLN A 646 8.22 26.22 -2.42
C GLN A 646 7.73 27.19 -3.50
N PRO A 647 8.08 28.49 -3.43
CA PRO A 647 7.89 29.42 -4.53
C PRO A 647 8.60 28.94 -5.81
N GLU A 648 7.96 29.10 -6.97
CA GLU A 648 8.52 28.68 -8.25
C GLU A 648 9.85 29.38 -8.57
N TRP A 649 10.04 30.61 -8.08
CA TRP A 649 11.32 31.33 -8.19
C TRP A 649 12.50 30.51 -7.63
N CYS A 650 12.30 29.78 -6.52
CA CYS A 650 13.34 28.92 -5.93
C CYS A 650 13.75 27.77 -6.84
N THR A 651 12.82 27.28 -7.67
CA THR A 651 13.09 26.23 -8.67
C THR A 651 13.90 26.76 -9.86
N GLN A 652 13.81 28.06 -10.15
CA GLN A 652 14.58 28.73 -11.20
C GLN A 652 15.92 29.26 -10.69
N HIS A 653 16.07 29.44 -9.38
CA HIS A 653 17.24 30.05 -8.72
C HIS A 653 17.79 29.08 -7.66
N GLU A 654 18.18 27.89 -8.12
CA GLU A 654 18.87 26.90 -7.30
C GLU A 654 20.07 27.55 -6.61
N GLY A 655 20.16 27.49 -5.28
CA GLY A 655 21.12 28.32 -4.55
C GLY A 655 20.52 29.22 -3.49
N GLN A 656 19.35 29.79 -3.77
CA GLN A 656 19.01 31.10 -3.20
C GLN A 656 17.91 31.10 -2.13
N CYS A 657 17.31 29.94 -1.84
CA CYS A 657 16.19 29.81 -0.89
C CYS A 657 16.54 29.02 0.37
N TYR A 658 17.79 29.09 0.83
CA TYR A 658 18.29 28.32 1.97
C TYR A 658 19.45 28.98 2.71
#